data_AF-A0A3B8J8Y5-F1
#
_entry.id   AF-A0A3B8J8Y5-F1
#
_cell.length_a   1.000
_cell.length_b   1.000
_cell.length_c   1.000
_cell.angle_alpha   90.00
_cell.angle_beta   90.00
_cell.angle_gamma   90.00
#
_symmetry.space_group_name_H-M   'P 1'
#
loop_
_entity.id
_entity.type
_entity.pdbx_description
1 polymer ?
#
loop_
_entity_poly.entity_id
_entity_poly.type
_entity_poly.pdbx_seq_one_letter_code
_entity_poly.pdbx_strand_id
1 'polypeptide(L)'
;MKGNKSGVHTVFIMHLFSVVIPVVLILVAYFTGSPLFTVLLTVSAVIIFAGTILQYIISKSMSTIFYLMSETINKAKNGDLKTKINDDRKIGQADKIIKGINSFIQTFNDVFSNVDRSAGEVKHLVNTVKLTSKEASDVANQIAASAELVSKGAAEQAEDAEESTKVTTELIEKFEEVASSAELMTQKADLTKEMAEFGKANINDLLEKSRLTEINMEEINKKISELNEMASNISQITATISGIASQTTLLSLNASIEAARAGEMGRGFGVVAEEIKKLAQQSVSSSEEINKIIVGIQEQVDITTKTILSTTETLKAQTESVNKTNEAFNKISGAVDELFVQLLEVKKGIGILDEFKQTLYDSIANIASVAQETAASTQEITSLMYSHINSSEILVQLSESFDQVIKNLEDIINKFNFDKITTEKRAFAIIPCSDIEFFSDTREGAMDAASKLGVDVIWKAPSSYDPVLQAEIIDDAVEKGVAGIGIGPIDDPLVRESLKRAMDKGIKVVCFDTDIPDIGRDGFIGTDNYKAGMTFGELVAKKLDGKGKILGTQAVKNTLNQIERLNGFMEVIKKYPDLEFLGMEHTEHSAGDARWQEVKEILKKAPPFDCFICMDAFGSYIASKMKEELGMTPVCFVFDKTEYSAKPLADGYTTVLAQRPRLWGELSVRRLNELCNGKTIKNKEDTGTYEINKGNMKVFIKD
;
A
#
# COMPACT_ATOMS: atom_id res chain seq x y z
N MET A 1 -80.98 4.57 -27.36
CA MET A 1 -81.76 3.85 -28.39
C MET A 1 -82.79 4.78 -29.05
N LYS A 2 -82.38 5.58 -30.06
CA LYS A 2 -83.27 6.29 -30.99
C LYS A 2 -82.55 6.27 -32.34
N GLY A 3 -82.82 5.28 -33.19
CA GLY A 3 -82.07 5.13 -34.43
C GLY A 3 -82.34 3.83 -35.16
N ASN A 4 -83.60 3.43 -35.29
CA ASN A 4 -83.95 2.25 -36.08
C ASN A 4 -85.21 2.49 -36.93
N LYS A 5 -85.15 3.48 -37.81
CA LYS A 5 -86.24 3.75 -38.77
C LYS A 5 -85.81 3.78 -40.24
N SER A 6 -84.52 3.95 -40.59
CA SER A 6 -84.17 4.16 -42.00
C SER A 6 -84.15 2.89 -42.86
N GLY A 7 -83.66 1.75 -42.35
CA GLY A 7 -83.57 0.51 -43.14
C GLY A 7 -84.94 -0.10 -43.46
N VAL A 8 -85.84 -0.10 -42.47
CA VAL A 8 -87.24 -0.53 -42.65
C VAL A 8 -87.97 0.43 -43.59
N HIS A 9 -87.70 1.74 -43.52
CA HIS A 9 -88.28 2.70 -44.46
C HIS A 9 -87.81 2.49 -45.89
N THR A 10 -86.54 2.15 -46.15
CA THR A 10 -86.08 1.91 -47.53
C THR A 10 -86.72 0.68 -48.16
N VAL A 11 -86.80 -0.43 -47.43
CA VAL A 11 -87.46 -1.67 -47.91
C VAL A 11 -88.97 -1.46 -48.08
N PHE A 12 -89.59 -0.74 -47.15
CA PHE A 12 -91.02 -0.42 -47.20
C PHE A 12 -91.34 0.55 -48.36
N ILE A 13 -90.52 1.58 -48.58
CA ILE A 13 -90.63 2.50 -49.73
C ILE A 13 -90.42 1.72 -51.04
N MET A 14 -89.47 0.79 -51.10
CA MET A 14 -89.28 -0.05 -52.28
C MET A 14 -90.50 -0.90 -52.60
N HIS A 15 -91.06 -1.62 -51.63
CA HIS A 15 -92.28 -2.39 -51.83
C HIS A 15 -93.49 -1.51 -52.14
N LEU A 16 -93.54 -0.29 -51.59
CA LEU A 16 -94.59 0.68 -51.89
C LEU A 16 -94.58 1.05 -53.38
N PHE A 17 -93.42 1.37 -53.96
CA PHE A 17 -93.30 1.75 -55.36
C PHE A 17 -93.27 0.55 -56.33
N SER A 18 -92.69 -0.59 -55.98
CA SER A 18 -92.57 -1.73 -56.90
C SER A 18 -93.78 -2.67 -56.91
N VAL A 19 -94.59 -2.66 -55.85
CA VAL A 19 -95.74 -3.58 -55.68
C VAL A 19 -97.03 -2.84 -55.33
N VAL A 20 -97.06 -2.06 -54.24
CA VAL A 20 -98.32 -1.51 -53.72
C VAL A 20 -98.96 -0.48 -54.65
N ILE A 21 -98.20 0.52 -55.11
CA ILE A 21 -98.69 1.57 -56.02
C ILE A 21 -99.13 0.98 -57.37
N PRO A 22 -98.34 0.10 -58.03
CA PRO A 22 -98.78 -0.57 -59.24
C PRO A 22 -100.04 -1.42 -59.05
N VAL A 23 -100.14 -2.19 -57.97
CA VAL A 23 -101.33 -3.03 -57.69
C VAL A 23 -102.57 -2.16 -57.47
N VAL A 24 -102.44 -1.05 -56.74
CA VAL A 24 -103.54 -0.09 -56.55
C VAL A 24 -103.93 0.57 -57.87
N LEU A 25 -102.98 0.98 -58.71
CA LEU A 25 -103.26 1.56 -60.02
C LEU A 25 -103.90 0.56 -60.99
N ILE A 26 -103.51 -0.72 -60.94
CA ILE A 26 -104.12 -1.82 -61.70
C ILE A 26 -105.54 -2.12 -61.20
N LEU A 27 -105.77 -2.12 -59.88
CA LEU A 27 -107.11 -2.28 -59.29
C LEU A 27 -108.03 -1.11 -59.67
N VAL A 28 -107.55 0.13 -59.57
CA VAL A 28 -108.30 1.32 -60.01
C VAL A 28 -108.56 1.24 -61.52
N ALA A 29 -107.58 0.83 -62.32
CA ALA A 29 -107.75 0.62 -63.76
C ALA A 29 -108.90 -0.37 -64.02
N TYR A 30 -108.92 -1.53 -63.35
CA TYR A 30 -109.96 -2.56 -63.50
C TYR A 30 -111.40 -2.05 -63.29
N PHE A 31 -111.60 -1.07 -62.41
CA PHE A 31 -112.91 -0.47 -62.14
C PHE A 31 -113.22 0.78 -63.00
N THR A 32 -112.30 1.25 -63.85
CA THR A 32 -112.47 2.44 -64.70
C THR A 32 -112.59 2.06 -66.19
N GLY A 33 -113.46 2.74 -66.95
CA GLY A 33 -113.74 2.44 -68.37
C GLY A 33 -112.57 2.59 -69.36
N SER A 34 -112.81 2.22 -70.62
CA SER A 34 -111.78 1.86 -71.62
C SER A 34 -110.63 2.85 -71.91
N PRO A 35 -110.77 4.20 -71.89
CA PRO A 35 -109.64 5.08 -72.18
C PRO A 35 -108.71 5.31 -70.97
N LEU A 36 -109.20 5.20 -69.74
CA LEU A 36 -108.39 5.40 -68.53
C LEU A 36 -107.57 4.14 -68.18
N PHE A 37 -108.11 2.96 -68.54
CA PHE A 37 -107.51 1.67 -68.31
C PHE A 37 -106.08 1.56 -68.89
N THR A 38 -105.89 1.95 -70.15
CA THR A 38 -104.58 1.84 -70.84
C THR A 38 -103.53 2.79 -70.29
N VAL A 39 -103.91 4.01 -69.87
CA VAL A 39 -103.01 4.99 -69.26
C VAL A 39 -102.55 4.52 -67.87
N LEU A 40 -103.45 4.03 -67.03
CA LEU A 40 -103.10 3.52 -65.70
C LEU A 40 -102.20 2.27 -65.78
N LEU A 41 -102.41 1.42 -66.79
CA LEU A 41 -101.62 0.20 -66.99
C LEU A 41 -100.19 0.51 -67.49
N THR A 42 -100.04 1.48 -68.39
CA THR A 42 -98.72 1.96 -68.84
C THR A 42 -97.95 2.67 -67.74
N VAL A 43 -98.60 3.52 -66.93
CA VAL A 43 -97.99 4.16 -65.76
C VAL A 43 -97.59 3.12 -64.71
N SER A 44 -98.42 2.10 -64.47
CA SER A 44 -98.08 0.99 -63.57
C SER A 44 -96.85 0.22 -64.06
N ALA A 45 -96.76 -0.07 -65.37
CA ALA A 45 -95.61 -0.75 -65.96
C ALA A 45 -94.32 0.07 -65.84
N VAL A 46 -94.39 1.39 -66.06
CA VAL A 46 -93.24 2.30 -65.88
C VAL A 46 -92.79 2.37 -64.43
N ILE A 47 -93.74 2.41 -63.48
CA ILE A 47 -93.42 2.42 -62.04
C ILE A 47 -92.80 1.08 -61.60
N ILE A 48 -93.30 -0.05 -62.10
CA ILE A 48 -92.69 -1.37 -61.85
C ILE A 48 -91.27 -1.42 -62.44
N PHE A 49 -91.07 -0.94 -63.67
CA PHE A 49 -89.76 -0.90 -64.31
C PHE A 49 -88.76 0.02 -63.59
N ALA A 50 -89.18 1.23 -63.21
CA ALA A 50 -88.35 2.15 -62.44
C ALA A 50 -88.06 1.62 -61.02
N GLY A 51 -89.06 1.01 -60.36
CA GLY A 51 -88.91 0.39 -59.05
C GLY A 51 -87.97 -0.81 -59.06
N THR A 52 -88.04 -1.67 -60.08
CA THR A 52 -87.13 -2.80 -60.26
C THR A 52 -85.69 -2.36 -60.58
N ILE A 53 -85.50 -1.33 -61.40
CA ILE A 53 -84.17 -0.74 -61.64
C ILE A 53 -83.60 -0.14 -60.35
N LEU A 54 -84.39 0.63 -59.61
CA LEU A 54 -83.97 1.20 -58.33
C LEU A 54 -83.63 0.10 -57.31
N GLN A 55 -84.41 -0.98 -57.27
CA GLN A 55 -84.15 -2.17 -56.45
C GLN A 55 -82.86 -2.87 -56.85
N TYR A 56 -82.60 -3.01 -58.15
CA TYR A 56 -81.35 -3.56 -58.65
C TYR A 56 -80.16 -2.67 -58.28
N ILE A 57 -80.25 -1.34 -58.41
CA ILE A 57 -79.16 -0.41 -58.07
C ILE A 57 -78.84 -0.46 -56.56
N ILE A 58 -79.85 -0.38 -55.69
CA ILE A 58 -79.64 -0.44 -54.24
C ILE A 58 -79.15 -1.83 -53.83
N SER A 59 -79.74 -2.91 -54.37
CA SER A 59 -79.31 -4.27 -54.07
C SER A 59 -77.87 -4.50 -54.51
N LYS A 60 -77.49 -4.05 -55.72
CA LYS A 60 -76.12 -4.17 -56.22
C LYS A 60 -75.15 -3.37 -55.34
N SER A 61 -75.49 -2.13 -55.00
CA SER A 61 -74.68 -1.30 -54.11
C SER A 61 -74.51 -1.92 -52.73
N MET A 62 -75.58 -2.50 -52.16
CA MET A 62 -75.56 -3.14 -50.85
C MET A 62 -74.78 -4.46 -50.87
N SER A 63 -74.97 -5.29 -51.90
CA SER A 63 -74.20 -6.52 -52.10
C SER A 63 -72.71 -6.23 -52.26
N THR A 64 -72.33 -5.17 -52.97
CA THR A 64 -70.91 -4.75 -53.06
C THR A 64 -70.35 -4.36 -51.69
N ILE A 65 -71.11 -3.62 -50.88
CA ILE A 65 -70.67 -3.24 -49.52
C ILE A 65 -70.52 -4.48 -48.63
N PHE A 66 -71.49 -5.40 -48.63
CA PHE A 66 -71.38 -6.64 -47.86
C PHE A 66 -70.22 -7.52 -48.33
N TYR A 67 -69.96 -7.56 -49.64
CA TYR A 67 -68.80 -8.26 -50.18
C TYR A 67 -67.50 -7.63 -49.67
N LEU A 68 -67.34 -6.30 -49.76
CA LEU A 68 -66.16 -5.60 -49.25
C LEU A 68 -65.98 -5.81 -47.74
N MET A 69 -67.07 -5.73 -46.95
CA MET A 69 -67.04 -6.04 -45.52
C MET A 69 -66.56 -7.48 -45.26
N SER A 70 -67.16 -8.46 -45.94
CA SER A 70 -66.80 -9.87 -45.79
C SER A 70 -65.35 -10.13 -46.22
N GLU A 71 -64.90 -9.50 -47.30
CA GLU A 71 -63.55 -9.64 -47.82
C GLU A 71 -62.53 -9.05 -46.84
N THR A 72 -62.74 -7.82 -46.35
CA THR A 72 -61.89 -7.17 -45.36
C THR A 72 -61.83 -7.97 -44.05
N ILE A 73 -62.97 -8.46 -43.54
CA ILE A 73 -62.99 -9.31 -42.35
C ILE A 73 -62.21 -10.62 -42.59
N ASN A 74 -62.35 -11.24 -43.76
CA ASN A 74 -61.61 -12.45 -44.10
C ASN A 74 -60.10 -12.19 -44.23
N LYS A 75 -59.69 -11.05 -44.81
CA LYS A 75 -58.28 -10.62 -44.87
C LYS A 75 -57.72 -10.41 -43.46
N ALA A 76 -58.44 -9.69 -42.60
CA ALA A 76 -58.05 -9.47 -41.22
C ALA A 76 -57.98 -10.78 -40.40
N LYS A 77 -58.95 -11.68 -40.58
CA LYS A 77 -58.94 -13.03 -39.97
C LYS A 77 -57.72 -13.85 -40.38
N ASN A 78 -57.27 -13.72 -41.63
CA ASN A 78 -56.11 -14.42 -42.18
C ASN A 78 -54.78 -13.70 -41.89
N GLY A 79 -54.80 -12.65 -41.07
CA GLY A 79 -53.60 -11.98 -40.58
C GLY A 79 -53.36 -10.58 -41.13
N ASP A 80 -54.05 -10.12 -42.18
CA ASP A 80 -53.82 -8.80 -42.76
C ASP A 80 -54.54 -7.69 -41.99
N LEU A 81 -53.86 -7.11 -40.99
CA LEU A 81 -54.38 -6.01 -40.15
C LEU A 81 -54.08 -4.62 -40.75
N LYS A 82 -53.50 -4.54 -41.95
CA LYS A 82 -53.36 -3.30 -42.72
C LYS A 82 -54.54 -3.06 -43.66
N THR A 83 -55.41 -4.05 -43.81
CA THR A 83 -56.58 -3.95 -44.67
C THR A 83 -57.59 -2.93 -44.14
N LYS A 84 -58.24 -2.20 -45.06
CA LYS A 84 -59.29 -1.24 -44.72
C LYS A 84 -60.35 -1.19 -45.81
N ILE A 85 -61.59 -0.93 -45.41
CA ILE A 85 -62.67 -0.65 -46.33
C ILE A 85 -62.58 0.84 -46.70
N ASN A 86 -62.12 1.12 -47.91
CA ASN A 86 -62.17 2.46 -48.50
C ASN A 86 -63.45 2.58 -49.33
N ASP A 87 -64.52 3.06 -48.72
CA ASP A 87 -65.79 3.29 -49.39
C ASP A 87 -66.42 4.61 -48.94
N ASP A 88 -66.48 5.57 -49.87
CA ASP A 88 -67.00 6.92 -49.60
C ASP A 88 -68.53 7.01 -49.70
N ARG A 89 -69.20 5.90 -50.04
CA ARG A 89 -70.66 5.86 -50.17
C ARG A 89 -71.30 5.93 -48.78
N LYS A 90 -71.89 7.09 -48.44
CA LYS A 90 -72.58 7.34 -47.17
C LYS A 90 -73.96 6.66 -47.09
N ILE A 91 -73.99 5.32 -47.13
CA ILE A 91 -75.23 4.52 -47.15
C ILE A 91 -75.70 4.22 -45.72
N GLY A 92 -76.41 5.17 -45.11
CA GLY A 92 -77.17 4.95 -43.88
C GLY A 92 -76.40 4.27 -42.74
N GLN A 93 -76.89 3.12 -42.26
CA GLN A 93 -76.25 2.36 -41.16
C GLN A 93 -74.97 1.62 -41.59
N ALA A 94 -74.77 1.35 -42.89
CA ALA A 94 -73.60 0.62 -43.38
C ALA A 94 -72.30 1.41 -43.14
N ASP A 95 -72.33 2.76 -43.26
CA ASP A 95 -71.19 3.63 -42.93
C ASP A 95 -70.72 3.47 -41.48
N LYS A 96 -71.64 3.33 -40.52
CA LYS A 96 -71.30 3.10 -39.11
C LYS A 96 -70.62 1.75 -38.90
N ILE A 97 -71.07 0.72 -39.61
CA ILE A 97 -70.48 -0.62 -39.55
C ILE A 97 -69.09 -0.62 -40.20
N ILE A 98 -68.91 0.04 -41.35
CA ILE A 98 -67.61 0.21 -42.02
C ILE A 98 -66.62 0.88 -41.07
N LYS A 99 -66.99 2.00 -40.44
CA LYS A 99 -66.16 2.68 -39.45
C LYS A 99 -65.85 1.79 -38.25
N GLY A 100 -66.82 1.03 -37.76
CA GLY A 100 -66.61 0.06 -36.69
C GLY A 100 -65.61 -1.04 -37.06
N ILE A 101 -65.71 -1.62 -38.26
CA ILE A 101 -64.78 -2.64 -38.77
C ILE A 101 -63.37 -2.05 -38.93
N ASN A 102 -63.24 -0.88 -39.57
CA ASN A 102 -61.95 -0.23 -39.75
C ASN A 102 -61.31 0.14 -38.40
N SER A 103 -62.08 0.67 -37.45
CA SER A 103 -61.59 0.98 -36.09
C SER A 103 -61.18 -0.27 -35.33
N PHE A 104 -61.92 -1.37 -35.49
CA PHE A 104 -61.57 -2.67 -34.89
C PHE A 104 -60.24 -3.18 -35.44
N ILE A 105 -60.08 -3.21 -36.77
CA ILE A 105 -58.84 -3.65 -37.43
C ILE A 105 -57.68 -2.76 -37.01
N GLN A 106 -57.86 -1.44 -36.98
CA GLN A 106 -56.83 -0.50 -36.50
C GLN A 106 -56.45 -0.76 -35.05
N THR A 107 -57.43 -0.99 -34.16
CA THR A 107 -57.15 -1.28 -32.75
C THR A 107 -56.31 -2.56 -32.62
N PHE A 108 -56.63 -3.60 -33.40
CA PHE A 108 -55.82 -4.81 -33.42
C PHE A 108 -54.43 -4.56 -34.00
N ASN A 109 -54.30 -3.79 -35.09
CA ASN A 109 -53.01 -3.37 -35.62
C ASN A 109 -52.18 -2.71 -34.51
N ASP A 110 -52.70 -1.67 -33.85
CA ASP A 110 -52.02 -0.96 -32.76
C ASP A 110 -51.64 -1.87 -31.58
N VAL A 111 -52.49 -2.85 -31.23
CA VAL A 111 -52.18 -3.85 -30.19
C VAL A 111 -51.00 -4.71 -30.64
N PHE A 112 -51.04 -5.30 -31.83
CA PHE A 112 -49.96 -6.14 -32.33
C PHE A 112 -48.65 -5.35 -32.50
N SER A 113 -48.71 -4.10 -32.97
CA SER A 113 -47.58 -3.17 -33.03
C SER A 113 -46.92 -2.95 -31.66
N ASN A 114 -47.72 -2.72 -30.62
CA ASN A 114 -47.21 -2.52 -29.27
C ASN A 114 -46.67 -3.81 -28.65
N VAL A 115 -47.26 -4.96 -28.96
CA VAL A 115 -46.75 -6.25 -28.50
C VAL A 115 -45.42 -6.59 -29.19
N ASP A 116 -45.26 -6.37 -30.50
CA ASP A 116 -43.99 -6.54 -31.24
C ASP A 116 -42.89 -5.66 -30.63
N ARG A 117 -43.19 -4.38 -30.36
CA ARG A 117 -42.26 -3.47 -29.67
C ARG A 117 -41.88 -3.97 -28.28
N SER A 118 -42.87 -4.33 -27.47
CA SER A 118 -42.64 -4.82 -26.11
C SER A 118 -41.84 -6.13 -26.11
N ALA A 119 -42.09 -7.02 -27.06
CA ALA A 119 -41.32 -8.25 -27.24
C ALA A 119 -39.85 -7.95 -27.56
N GLY A 120 -39.58 -6.96 -28.42
CA GLY A 120 -38.23 -6.49 -28.71
C GLY A 120 -37.51 -5.89 -27.49
N GLU A 121 -38.20 -5.07 -26.70
CA GLU A 121 -37.68 -4.51 -25.45
C GLU A 121 -37.34 -5.61 -24.42
N VAL A 122 -38.24 -6.57 -24.23
CA VAL A 122 -38.01 -7.71 -23.32
C VAL A 122 -36.86 -8.59 -23.83
N LYS A 123 -36.74 -8.82 -25.14
CA LYS A 123 -35.62 -9.56 -25.74
C LYS A 123 -34.28 -8.92 -25.45
N HIS A 124 -34.22 -7.61 -25.58
CA HIS A 124 -33.03 -6.85 -25.23
C HIS A 124 -32.69 -7.04 -23.74
N LEU A 125 -33.66 -6.84 -22.84
CA LEU A 125 -33.46 -7.00 -21.40
C LEU A 125 -32.97 -8.41 -21.03
N VAL A 126 -33.55 -9.44 -21.64
CA VAL A 126 -33.16 -10.84 -21.45
C VAL A 126 -31.70 -11.07 -21.87
N ASN A 127 -31.29 -10.52 -23.01
CA ASN A 127 -29.89 -10.59 -23.44
C ASN A 127 -28.95 -9.85 -22.48
N THR A 128 -29.34 -8.68 -21.99
CA THR A 128 -28.58 -7.94 -20.98
C THR A 128 -28.41 -8.78 -19.72
N VAL A 129 -29.51 -9.32 -19.16
CA VAL A 129 -29.46 -10.15 -17.95
C VAL A 129 -28.57 -11.37 -18.17
N LYS A 130 -28.65 -12.02 -19.33
CA LYS A 130 -27.79 -13.16 -19.70
C LYS A 130 -26.31 -12.78 -19.68
N LEU A 131 -25.95 -11.70 -20.37
CA LEU A 131 -24.55 -11.24 -20.46
C LEU A 131 -24.01 -10.81 -19.09
N THR A 132 -24.75 -9.99 -18.35
CA THR A 132 -24.31 -9.49 -17.04
C THR A 132 -24.22 -10.61 -16.01
N SER A 133 -25.13 -11.60 -16.06
CA SER A 133 -25.07 -12.75 -15.14
C SER A 133 -23.85 -13.62 -15.44
N LYS A 134 -23.50 -13.81 -16.72
CA LYS A 134 -22.28 -14.52 -17.11
C LYS A 134 -21.02 -13.81 -16.63
N GLU A 135 -20.93 -12.50 -16.86
CA GLU A 135 -19.81 -11.70 -16.34
C GLU A 135 -19.73 -11.74 -14.82
N ALA A 136 -20.87 -11.64 -14.12
CA ALA A 136 -20.89 -11.72 -12.67
C ALA A 136 -20.43 -13.10 -12.16
N SER A 137 -20.73 -14.18 -12.90
CA SER A 137 -20.19 -15.51 -12.63
C SER A 137 -18.67 -15.57 -12.86
N ASP A 138 -18.16 -14.99 -13.94
CA ASP A 138 -16.72 -14.96 -14.24
C ASP A 138 -15.95 -14.16 -13.18
N VAL A 139 -16.48 -13.00 -12.76
CA VAL A 139 -15.92 -12.19 -11.67
C VAL A 139 -15.96 -12.94 -10.35
N ALA A 140 -17.07 -13.59 -10.01
CA ALA A 140 -17.17 -14.38 -8.78
C ALA A 140 -16.16 -15.54 -8.76
N ASN A 141 -15.90 -16.19 -9.90
CA ASN A 141 -14.84 -17.20 -10.03
C ASN A 141 -13.44 -16.61 -9.77
N GLN A 142 -13.14 -15.43 -10.30
CA GLN A 142 -11.87 -14.76 -10.06
C GLN A 142 -11.68 -14.37 -8.59
N ILE A 143 -12.76 -13.88 -7.94
CA ILE A 143 -12.74 -13.56 -6.51
C ILE A 143 -12.54 -14.84 -5.68
N ALA A 144 -13.23 -15.94 -6.01
CA ALA A 144 -13.06 -17.22 -5.33
C ALA A 144 -11.62 -17.74 -5.42
N ALA A 145 -11.03 -17.72 -6.62
CA ALA A 145 -9.63 -18.13 -6.82
C ALA A 145 -8.65 -17.22 -6.05
N SER A 146 -8.91 -15.91 -6.00
CA SER A 146 -8.09 -14.97 -5.25
C SER A 146 -8.22 -15.18 -3.74
N ALA A 147 -9.44 -15.43 -3.24
CA ALA A 147 -9.70 -15.73 -1.84
C ALA A 147 -9.04 -17.05 -1.42
N GLU A 148 -8.98 -18.06 -2.29
CA GLU A 148 -8.25 -19.31 -2.04
C GLU A 148 -6.74 -19.08 -1.91
N LEU A 149 -6.15 -18.23 -2.78
CA LEU A 149 -4.74 -17.85 -2.65
C LEU A 149 -4.46 -17.09 -1.34
N VAL A 150 -5.35 -16.19 -0.93
CA VAL A 150 -5.23 -15.48 0.36
C VAL A 150 -5.37 -16.45 1.52
N SER A 151 -6.32 -17.39 1.47
CA SER A 151 -6.49 -18.42 2.50
C SER A 151 -5.24 -19.28 2.63
N LYS A 152 -4.62 -19.65 1.51
CA LYS A 152 -3.37 -20.43 1.50
C LYS A 152 -2.22 -19.63 2.11
N GLY A 153 -2.03 -18.38 1.68
CA GLY A 153 -0.98 -17.52 2.23
C GLY A 153 -1.17 -17.24 3.73
N ALA A 154 -2.42 -17.13 4.19
CA ALA A 154 -2.73 -17.00 5.61
C ALA A 154 -2.44 -18.30 6.39
N ALA A 155 -2.69 -19.48 5.81
CA ALA A 155 -2.29 -20.74 6.43
C ALA A 155 -0.77 -20.88 6.55
N GLU A 156 -0.03 -20.54 5.48
CA GLU A 156 1.44 -20.50 5.48
C GLU A 156 1.95 -19.51 6.56
N GLN A 157 1.32 -18.33 6.70
CA GLN A 157 1.67 -17.35 7.72
C GLN A 157 1.41 -17.84 9.15
N ALA A 158 0.38 -18.65 9.38
CA ALA A 158 0.13 -19.27 10.69
C ALA A 158 1.19 -20.32 11.03
N GLU A 159 1.61 -21.14 10.05
CA GLU A 159 2.70 -22.11 10.20
C GLU A 159 4.03 -21.41 10.50
N ASP A 160 4.36 -20.34 9.78
CA ASP A 160 5.55 -19.52 10.03
C ASP A 160 5.55 -18.90 11.45
N ALA A 161 4.37 -18.54 11.97
CA ALA A 161 4.24 -18.03 13.33
C ALA A 161 4.45 -19.14 14.39
N GLU A 162 3.98 -20.37 14.14
CA GLU A 162 4.27 -21.52 15.01
C GLU A 162 5.77 -21.83 15.05
N GLU A 163 6.45 -21.87 13.89
CA GLU A 163 7.90 -22.10 13.85
C GLU A 163 8.66 -20.95 14.51
N SER A 164 8.22 -19.71 14.33
CA SER A 164 8.80 -18.54 15.02
C SER A 164 8.68 -18.66 16.54
N THR A 165 7.58 -19.22 17.04
CA THR A 165 7.39 -19.46 18.49
C THR A 165 8.40 -20.49 19.01
N LYS A 166 8.64 -21.55 18.24
CA LYS A 166 9.63 -22.57 18.59
C LYS A 166 11.05 -22.00 18.62
N VAL A 167 11.46 -21.27 17.58
CA VAL A 167 12.77 -20.60 17.52
C VAL A 167 12.94 -19.62 18.67
N THR A 168 11.87 -18.91 19.04
CA THR A 168 11.87 -18.00 20.20
C THR A 168 12.09 -18.75 21.51
N THR A 169 11.48 -19.93 21.66
CA THR A 169 11.66 -20.77 22.86
C THR A 169 13.09 -21.26 22.99
N GLU A 170 13.68 -21.76 21.90
CA GLU A 170 15.08 -22.17 21.87
C GLU A 170 16.02 -20.99 22.19
N LEU A 171 15.71 -19.79 21.69
CA LEU A 171 16.48 -18.58 21.98
C LEU A 171 16.46 -18.23 23.49
N ILE A 172 15.33 -18.43 24.16
CA ILE A 172 15.18 -18.17 25.61
C ILE A 172 16.02 -19.16 26.42
N GLU A 173 15.99 -20.45 26.06
CA GLU A 173 16.85 -21.46 26.70
C GLU A 173 18.34 -21.08 26.58
N LYS A 174 18.75 -20.53 25.42
CA LYS A 174 20.11 -20.02 25.24
C LYS A 174 20.42 -18.80 26.11
N PHE A 175 19.48 -17.91 26.38
CA PHE A 175 19.70 -16.82 27.32
C PHE A 175 19.85 -17.30 28.77
N GLU A 176 19.10 -18.33 29.18
CA GLU A 176 19.27 -18.94 30.50
C GLU A 176 20.65 -19.61 30.66
N GLU A 177 21.17 -20.28 29.62
CA GLU A 177 22.54 -20.83 29.60
C GLU A 177 23.59 -19.72 29.76
N VAL A 178 23.43 -18.60 29.08
CA VAL A 178 24.33 -17.44 29.19
C VAL A 178 24.25 -16.81 30.58
N ALA A 179 23.05 -16.71 31.18
CA ALA A 179 22.86 -16.20 32.54
C ALA A 179 23.59 -17.05 33.57
N SER A 180 23.42 -18.36 33.49
CA SER A 180 24.10 -19.33 34.35
C SER A 180 25.62 -19.24 34.21
N SER A 181 26.12 -19.09 32.98
CA SER A 181 27.54 -18.92 32.70
C SER A 181 28.10 -17.62 33.28
N ALA A 182 27.34 -16.51 33.21
CA ALA A 182 27.71 -15.24 33.83
C ALA A 182 27.76 -15.31 35.36
N GLU A 183 26.81 -16.02 35.99
CA GLU A 183 26.79 -16.28 37.43
C GLU A 183 28.03 -17.09 37.84
N LEU A 184 28.38 -18.15 37.09
CA LEU A 184 29.58 -18.94 37.33
C LEU A 184 30.86 -18.12 37.16
N MET A 185 30.95 -17.28 36.13
CA MET A 185 32.09 -16.38 35.93
C MET A 185 32.23 -15.39 37.08
N THR A 186 31.12 -14.88 37.63
CA THR A 186 31.13 -13.99 38.80
C THR A 186 31.75 -14.69 40.00
N GLN A 187 31.36 -15.93 40.29
CA GLN A 187 31.95 -16.72 41.38
C GLN A 187 33.45 -16.98 41.18
N LYS A 188 33.89 -17.22 39.93
CA LYS A 188 35.32 -17.40 39.61
C LYS A 188 36.11 -16.10 39.72
N ALA A 189 35.51 -14.97 39.35
CA ALA A 189 36.10 -13.65 39.52
C ALA A 189 36.30 -13.33 41.02
N ASP A 190 35.30 -13.57 41.86
CA ASP A 190 35.41 -13.41 43.33
C ASP A 190 36.56 -14.25 43.92
N LEU A 191 36.63 -15.53 43.56
CA LEU A 191 37.73 -16.39 44.01
C LEU A 191 39.11 -15.88 43.54
N THR A 192 39.18 -15.36 42.31
CA THR A 192 40.43 -14.82 41.76
C THR A 192 40.84 -13.54 42.49
N LYS A 193 39.88 -12.69 42.87
CA LYS A 193 40.10 -11.50 43.68
C LYS A 193 40.68 -11.88 45.05
N GLU A 194 40.08 -12.84 45.73
CA GLU A 194 40.54 -13.33 47.04
C GLU A 194 41.98 -13.88 46.94
N MET A 195 42.28 -14.68 45.91
CA MET A 195 43.64 -15.18 45.68
C MET A 195 44.66 -14.06 45.38
N ALA A 196 44.25 -13.02 44.64
CA ALA A 196 45.12 -11.88 44.35
C ALA A 196 45.40 -11.03 45.60
N GLU A 197 44.39 -10.80 46.43
CA GLU A 197 44.53 -10.11 47.72
C GLU A 197 45.42 -10.89 48.68
N PHE A 198 45.25 -12.22 48.77
CA PHE A 198 46.11 -13.10 49.56
C PHE A 198 47.56 -13.08 49.05
N GLY A 199 47.77 -13.15 47.73
CA GLY A 199 49.09 -13.04 47.11
C GLY A 199 49.77 -11.71 47.43
N LYS A 200 49.03 -10.60 47.34
CA LYS A 200 49.51 -9.27 47.70
C LYS A 200 49.90 -9.16 49.18
N ALA A 201 49.11 -9.74 50.08
CA ALA A 201 49.43 -9.75 51.51
C ALA A 201 50.76 -10.48 51.80
N ASN A 202 50.97 -11.66 51.18
CA ASN A 202 52.21 -12.42 51.34
C ASN A 202 53.44 -11.68 50.77
N ILE A 203 53.28 -10.99 49.65
CA ILE A 203 54.36 -10.18 49.04
C ILE A 203 54.73 -8.98 49.93
N ASN A 204 53.73 -8.33 50.56
CA ASN A 204 54.00 -7.24 51.50
C ASN A 204 54.76 -7.73 52.75
N ASP A 205 54.41 -8.89 53.30
CA ASP A 205 55.19 -9.49 54.40
C ASP A 205 56.61 -9.81 53.96
N LEU A 206 56.80 -10.38 52.76
CA LEU A 206 58.12 -10.66 52.21
C LEU A 206 58.97 -9.38 52.04
N LEU A 207 58.39 -8.29 51.55
CA LEU A 207 59.08 -6.98 51.46
C LEU A 207 59.53 -6.50 52.83
N GLU A 208 58.69 -6.66 53.87
CA GLU A 208 59.06 -6.31 55.25
C GLU A 208 60.24 -7.16 55.76
N LYS A 209 60.21 -8.49 55.54
CA LYS A 209 61.31 -9.39 55.92
C LYS A 209 62.60 -9.11 55.14
N SER A 210 62.50 -8.79 53.85
CA SER A 210 63.65 -8.39 53.03
C SER A 210 64.28 -7.11 53.56
N ARG A 211 63.48 -6.10 53.93
CA ARG A 211 63.97 -4.86 54.56
C ARG A 211 64.67 -5.12 55.89
N LEU A 212 64.10 -6.02 56.71
CA LEU A 212 64.74 -6.43 57.97
C LEU A 212 66.10 -7.09 57.74
N THR A 213 66.20 -7.92 56.69
CA THR A 213 67.44 -8.61 56.30
C THR A 213 68.50 -7.61 55.81
N GLU A 214 68.10 -6.59 55.05
CA GLU A 214 68.99 -5.50 54.62
C GLU A 214 69.58 -4.75 55.83
N ILE A 215 68.74 -4.38 56.81
CA ILE A 215 69.19 -3.73 58.05
C ILE A 215 70.19 -4.63 58.81
N ASN A 216 69.91 -5.93 58.92
CA ASN A 216 70.82 -6.86 59.60
C ASN A 216 72.17 -6.96 58.88
N MET A 217 72.19 -6.92 57.54
CA MET A 217 73.45 -6.94 56.75
C MET A 217 74.25 -5.65 56.94
N GLU A 218 73.61 -4.49 57.04
CA GLU A 218 74.27 -3.23 57.39
C GLU A 218 74.91 -3.29 58.78
N GLU A 219 74.21 -3.88 59.76
CA GLU A 219 74.75 -4.05 61.10
C GLU A 219 75.96 -5.02 61.12
N ILE A 220 75.87 -6.14 60.40
CA ILE A 220 77.00 -7.08 60.26
C ILE A 220 78.20 -6.39 59.60
N ASN A 221 77.98 -5.61 58.54
CA ASN A 221 79.05 -4.87 57.87
C ASN A 221 79.77 -3.91 58.83
N LYS A 222 79.01 -3.20 59.68
CA LYS A 222 79.56 -2.34 60.72
C LYS A 222 80.40 -3.13 61.72
N LYS A 223 79.91 -4.29 62.19
CA LYS A 223 80.64 -5.16 63.13
C LYS A 223 81.94 -5.72 62.55
N ILE A 224 81.93 -6.07 61.26
CA ILE A 224 83.14 -6.53 60.55
C ILE A 224 84.16 -5.39 60.38
N SER A 225 83.71 -4.16 60.12
CA SER A 225 84.58 -2.98 60.10
C SER A 225 85.23 -2.72 61.46
N GLU A 226 84.46 -2.80 62.56
CA GLU A 226 84.98 -2.70 63.93
C GLU A 226 86.02 -3.80 64.21
N LEU A 227 85.78 -5.04 63.76
CA LEU A 227 86.72 -6.15 63.91
C LEU A 227 88.02 -5.93 63.10
N ASN A 228 87.92 -5.37 61.89
CA ASN A 228 89.09 -5.04 61.07
C ASN A 228 89.99 -4.01 61.76
N GLU A 229 89.38 -2.98 62.36
CA GLU A 229 90.07 -1.94 63.13
C GLU A 229 90.77 -2.54 64.35
N MET A 230 90.08 -3.41 65.11
CA MET A 230 90.69 -4.12 66.24
C MET A 230 91.87 -5.00 65.80
N ALA A 231 91.74 -5.73 64.71
CA ALA A 231 92.83 -6.55 64.16
C ALA A 231 94.03 -5.70 63.73
N SER A 232 93.79 -4.56 63.07
CA SER A 232 94.84 -3.60 62.70
C SER A 232 95.57 -3.04 63.93
N ASN A 233 94.83 -2.66 64.98
CA ASN A 233 95.40 -2.21 66.24
C ASN A 233 96.27 -3.28 66.90
N ILE A 234 95.83 -4.55 66.91
CA ILE A 234 96.63 -5.65 67.47
C ILE A 234 97.89 -5.89 66.62
N SER A 235 97.81 -5.81 65.28
CA SER A 235 99.00 -5.90 64.41
C SER A 235 100.03 -4.84 64.78
N GLN A 236 99.62 -3.59 64.99
CA GLN A 236 100.51 -2.50 65.41
C GLN A 236 101.13 -2.74 66.79
N ILE A 237 100.36 -3.24 67.75
CA ILE A 237 100.84 -3.60 69.09
C ILE A 237 101.88 -4.73 68.99
N THR A 238 101.60 -5.80 68.24
CA THR A 238 102.51 -6.95 68.07
C THR A 238 103.80 -6.58 67.36
N ALA A 239 103.75 -5.69 66.35
CA ALA A 239 104.93 -5.12 65.72
C ALA A 239 105.79 -4.32 66.73
N THR A 240 105.15 -3.57 67.61
CA THR A 240 105.83 -2.82 68.68
C THR A 240 106.50 -3.77 69.68
N ILE A 241 105.81 -4.84 70.11
CA ILE A 241 106.36 -5.86 71.01
C ILE A 241 107.55 -6.57 70.37
N SER A 242 107.44 -6.97 69.09
CA SER A 242 108.56 -7.58 68.34
C SER A 242 109.76 -6.64 68.23
N GLY A 243 109.53 -5.34 68.02
CA GLY A 243 110.56 -4.30 68.05
C GLY A 243 111.26 -4.19 69.41
N ILE A 244 110.50 -4.15 70.51
CA ILE A 244 111.03 -4.13 71.89
C ILE A 244 111.82 -5.41 72.18
N ALA A 245 111.30 -6.57 71.80
CA ALA A 245 111.95 -7.87 72.00
C ALA A 245 113.25 -8.01 71.20
N SER A 246 113.29 -7.48 69.97
CA SER A 246 114.52 -7.41 69.15
C SER A 246 115.57 -6.49 69.78
N GLN A 247 115.17 -5.31 70.28
CA GLN A 247 116.06 -4.42 71.03
C GLN A 247 116.57 -5.08 72.33
N THR A 248 115.69 -5.81 73.03
CA THR A 248 116.04 -6.53 74.25
C THR A 248 117.05 -7.65 73.96
N THR A 249 116.90 -8.35 72.82
CA THR A 249 117.86 -9.36 72.34
C THR A 249 119.24 -8.75 72.07
N LEU A 250 119.29 -7.54 71.48
CA LEU A 250 120.53 -6.78 71.27
C LEU A 250 121.15 -6.30 72.59
N LEU A 251 120.34 -5.79 73.52
CA LEU A 251 120.80 -5.38 74.85
C LEU A 251 121.37 -6.56 75.63
N SER A 252 120.68 -7.70 75.62
CA SER A 252 121.11 -8.92 76.31
C SER A 252 122.34 -9.52 75.65
N LEU A 253 122.49 -9.42 74.33
CA LEU A 253 123.71 -9.82 73.62
C LEU A 253 124.91 -8.97 74.06
N ASN A 254 124.74 -7.65 74.13
CA ASN A 254 125.77 -6.74 74.64
C ASN A 254 126.12 -7.07 76.11
N ALA A 255 125.12 -7.39 76.94
CA ALA A 255 125.33 -7.82 78.33
C ALA A 255 126.05 -9.18 78.44
N SER A 256 125.69 -10.16 77.59
CA SER A 256 126.38 -11.47 77.52
C SER A 256 127.84 -11.33 77.08
N ILE A 257 128.13 -10.42 76.13
CA ILE A 257 129.49 -10.11 75.69
C ILE A 257 130.31 -9.49 76.83
N GLU A 258 129.76 -8.50 77.53
CA GLU A 258 130.48 -7.83 78.63
C GLU A 258 130.65 -8.76 79.85
N ALA A 259 129.70 -9.65 80.11
CA ALA A 259 129.81 -10.71 81.10
C ALA A 259 130.90 -11.75 80.76
N ALA A 260 131.07 -12.12 79.49
CA ALA A 260 132.16 -12.98 79.03
C ALA A 260 133.53 -12.27 79.15
N ARG A 261 133.55 -10.94 79.02
CA ARG A 261 134.74 -10.08 79.15
C ARG A 261 135.25 -9.96 80.59
N ALA A 262 134.36 -10.05 81.58
CA ALA A 262 134.67 -9.99 83.01
C ALA A 262 135.20 -11.31 83.62
N GLY A 263 135.35 -12.39 82.82
CA GLY A 263 135.93 -13.67 83.26
C GLY A 263 135.13 -14.35 84.38
N GLU A 264 135.82 -15.00 85.34
CA GLU A 264 135.19 -15.77 86.45
C GLU A 264 134.18 -14.95 87.29
N MET A 265 134.37 -13.63 87.43
CA MET A 265 133.46 -12.75 88.19
C MET A 265 132.15 -12.43 87.46
N GLY A 266 132.11 -12.57 86.13
CA GLY A 266 130.94 -12.25 85.28
C GLY A 266 130.01 -13.42 85.02
N ARG A 267 130.37 -14.63 85.47
CA ARG A 267 129.73 -15.90 85.10
C ARG A 267 128.24 -15.96 85.46
N GLY A 268 127.84 -15.42 86.63
CA GLY A 268 126.44 -15.32 87.03
C GLY A 268 125.62 -14.33 86.19
N PHE A 269 126.21 -13.20 85.81
CA PHE A 269 125.56 -12.20 84.94
C PHE A 269 125.41 -12.70 83.50
N GLY A 270 126.38 -13.48 83.00
CA GLY A 270 126.31 -14.10 81.68
C GLY A 270 125.16 -15.10 81.54
N VAL A 271 124.87 -15.88 82.59
CA VAL A 271 123.72 -16.80 82.61
C VAL A 271 122.40 -16.03 82.55
N VAL A 272 122.26 -14.92 83.30
CA VAL A 272 121.05 -14.08 83.27
C VAL A 272 120.88 -13.39 81.93
N ALA A 273 121.96 -12.86 81.34
CA ALA A 273 121.93 -12.20 80.04
C ALA A 273 121.55 -13.18 78.91
N GLU A 274 122.04 -14.43 78.92
CA GLU A 274 121.64 -15.45 77.95
C GLU A 274 120.17 -15.89 78.15
N GLU A 275 119.68 -15.94 79.39
CA GLU A 275 118.26 -16.23 79.67
C GLU A 275 117.34 -15.08 79.22
N ILE A 276 117.74 -13.81 79.42
CA ILE A 276 117.00 -12.64 78.88
C ILE A 276 117.00 -12.66 77.36
N LYS A 277 118.14 -12.97 76.72
CA LYS A 277 118.24 -13.11 75.26
C LYS A 277 117.30 -14.18 74.74
N LYS A 278 117.24 -15.32 75.42
CA LYS A 278 116.34 -16.43 75.08
C LYS A 278 114.86 -16.04 75.23
N LEU A 279 114.49 -15.36 76.32
CA LEU A 279 113.12 -14.84 76.54
C LEU A 279 112.74 -13.77 75.51
N ALA A 280 113.69 -12.92 75.12
CA ALA A 280 113.51 -11.89 74.11
C ALA A 280 113.35 -12.51 72.70
N GLN A 281 114.17 -13.51 72.35
CA GLN A 281 114.01 -14.29 71.11
C GLN A 281 112.68 -15.05 71.09
N GLN A 282 112.25 -15.63 72.21
CA GLN A 282 110.92 -16.23 72.35
C GLN A 282 109.81 -15.19 72.17
N SER A 283 109.98 -13.97 72.70
CA SER A 283 109.00 -12.88 72.54
C SER A 283 108.89 -12.38 71.10
N VAL A 284 110.00 -12.35 70.35
CA VAL A 284 109.99 -12.09 68.89
C VAL A 284 109.20 -13.20 68.19
N SER A 285 109.56 -14.46 68.42
CA SER A 285 108.88 -15.62 67.80
C SER A 285 107.38 -15.65 68.11
N SER A 286 106.97 -15.41 69.37
CA SER A 286 105.56 -15.33 69.75
C SER A 286 104.85 -14.14 69.12
N SER A 287 105.52 -12.98 68.99
CA SER A 287 104.93 -11.81 68.32
C SER A 287 104.74 -12.06 66.82
N GLU A 288 105.66 -12.78 66.16
CA GLU A 288 105.53 -13.21 64.78
C GLU A 288 104.36 -14.20 64.59
N GLU A 289 104.19 -15.15 65.51
CA GLU A 289 103.04 -16.07 65.50
C GLU A 289 101.71 -15.32 65.68
N ILE A 290 101.63 -14.36 66.62
CA ILE A 290 100.44 -13.54 66.80
C ILE A 290 100.17 -12.71 65.54
N ASN A 291 101.20 -12.08 64.95
CA ASN A 291 101.03 -11.31 63.73
C ASN A 291 100.54 -12.19 62.57
N LYS A 292 101.00 -13.44 62.45
CA LYS A 292 100.49 -14.40 61.47
C LYS A 292 99.00 -14.71 61.67
N ILE A 293 98.55 -14.85 62.92
CA ILE A 293 97.12 -15.03 63.24
C ILE A 293 96.33 -13.78 62.86
N ILE A 294 96.84 -12.57 63.16
CA ILE A 294 96.17 -11.31 62.83
C ILE A 294 96.04 -11.10 61.33
N VAL A 295 97.09 -11.40 60.55
CA VAL A 295 97.03 -11.39 59.08
C VAL A 295 95.95 -12.35 58.58
N GLY A 296 95.85 -13.55 59.16
CA GLY A 296 94.78 -14.49 58.84
C GLY A 296 93.37 -13.97 59.20
N ILE A 297 93.22 -13.25 60.32
CA ILE A 297 91.96 -12.60 60.69
C ILE A 297 91.59 -11.49 59.69
N GLN A 298 92.56 -10.66 59.28
CA GLN A 298 92.34 -9.60 58.29
C GLN A 298 91.95 -10.17 56.92
N GLU A 299 92.57 -11.27 56.49
CA GLU A 299 92.18 -11.98 55.27
C GLU A 299 90.74 -12.50 55.37
N GLN A 300 90.36 -13.11 56.50
CA GLN A 300 88.99 -13.57 56.73
C GLN A 300 87.98 -12.42 56.77
N VAL A 301 88.36 -11.26 57.30
CA VAL A 301 87.56 -10.03 57.30
C VAL A 301 87.34 -9.50 55.88
N ASP A 302 88.38 -9.48 55.04
CA ASP A 302 88.25 -9.04 53.63
C ASP A 302 87.33 -9.99 52.84
N ILE A 303 87.49 -11.31 53.01
CA ILE A 303 86.60 -12.32 52.42
C ILE A 303 85.15 -12.08 52.88
N THR A 304 84.94 -11.90 54.19
CA THR A 304 83.60 -11.69 54.76
C THR A 304 82.97 -10.40 54.24
N THR A 305 83.75 -9.32 54.10
CA THR A 305 83.29 -8.04 53.53
C THR A 305 82.86 -8.20 52.08
N LYS A 306 83.62 -8.93 51.25
CA LYS A 306 83.23 -9.26 49.87
C LYS A 306 81.93 -10.06 49.81
N THR A 307 81.76 -11.04 50.70
CA THR A 307 80.51 -11.82 50.81
C THR A 307 79.32 -10.95 51.20
N ILE A 308 79.48 -10.01 52.15
CA ILE A 308 78.43 -9.07 52.53
C ILE A 308 78.03 -8.19 51.35
N LEU A 309 78.99 -7.60 50.62
CA LEU A 309 78.71 -6.77 49.45
C LEU A 309 77.91 -7.53 48.38
N SER A 310 78.33 -8.76 48.04
CA SER A 310 77.61 -9.60 47.09
C SER A 310 76.21 -9.99 47.58
N THR A 311 76.05 -10.22 48.88
CA THR A 311 74.74 -10.51 49.49
C THR A 311 73.82 -9.30 49.43
N THR A 312 74.32 -8.10 49.71
CA THR A 312 73.56 -6.84 49.60
C THR A 312 73.12 -6.56 48.16
N GLU A 313 73.97 -6.83 47.17
CA GLU A 313 73.59 -6.73 45.75
C GLU A 313 72.48 -7.72 45.39
N THR A 314 72.58 -8.96 45.89
CA THR A 314 71.54 -10.00 45.71
C THR A 314 70.22 -9.59 46.35
N LEU A 315 70.24 -9.01 47.56
CA LEU A 315 69.04 -8.51 48.25
C LEU A 315 68.37 -7.37 47.48
N LYS A 316 69.13 -6.46 46.86
CA LYS A 316 68.56 -5.41 46.00
C LYS A 316 67.82 -5.99 44.80
N ALA A 317 68.45 -6.94 44.10
CA ALA A 317 67.82 -7.63 42.97
C ALA A 317 66.57 -8.43 43.40
N GLN A 318 66.59 -9.02 44.59
CA GLN A 318 65.43 -9.69 45.18
C GLN A 318 64.29 -8.69 45.45
N THR A 319 64.56 -7.56 46.10
CA THR A 319 63.55 -6.52 46.38
C THR A 319 62.92 -5.98 45.09
N GLU A 320 63.71 -5.77 44.03
CA GLU A 320 63.18 -5.37 42.73
C GLU A 320 62.24 -6.44 42.14
N SER A 321 62.62 -7.71 42.23
CA SER A 321 61.80 -8.83 41.75
C SER A 321 60.49 -8.96 42.52
N VAL A 322 60.53 -8.82 43.85
CA VAL A 322 59.35 -8.85 44.72
C VAL A 322 58.41 -7.68 44.42
N ASN A 323 58.94 -6.48 44.18
CA ASN A 323 58.13 -5.32 43.76
C ASN A 323 57.43 -5.56 42.42
N LYS A 324 58.12 -6.15 41.43
CA LYS A 324 57.50 -6.54 40.15
C LYS A 324 56.36 -7.55 40.35
N THR A 325 56.52 -8.50 41.27
CA THR A 325 55.45 -9.43 41.64
C THR A 325 54.28 -8.71 42.31
N ASN A 326 54.53 -7.73 43.19
CA ASN A 326 53.47 -6.90 43.80
C ASN A 326 52.66 -6.14 42.74
N GLU A 327 53.34 -5.53 41.76
CA GLU A 327 52.69 -4.86 40.64
C GLU A 327 51.84 -5.82 39.80
N ALA A 328 52.31 -7.06 39.58
CA ALA A 328 51.54 -8.07 38.87
C ALA A 328 50.23 -8.41 39.61
N PHE A 329 50.27 -8.59 40.93
CA PHE A 329 49.05 -8.82 41.72
C PHE A 329 48.09 -7.63 41.71
N ASN A 330 48.59 -6.39 41.74
CA ASN A 330 47.76 -5.20 41.59
C ASN A 330 47.06 -5.16 40.22
N LYS A 331 47.78 -5.49 39.14
CA LYS A 331 47.21 -5.57 37.79
C LYS A 331 46.15 -6.67 37.69
N ILE A 332 46.38 -7.84 38.30
CA ILE A 332 45.38 -8.92 38.37
C ILE A 332 44.13 -8.45 39.09
N SER A 333 44.26 -7.80 40.24
CA SER A 333 43.11 -7.25 40.99
C SER A 333 42.30 -6.26 40.15
N GLY A 334 42.96 -5.33 39.45
CA GLY A 334 42.29 -4.36 38.59
C GLY A 334 41.55 -5.01 37.42
N ALA A 335 42.18 -6.00 36.76
CA ALA A 335 41.54 -6.76 35.69
C ALA A 335 40.31 -7.57 36.17
N VAL A 336 40.33 -8.07 37.41
CA VAL A 336 39.18 -8.77 38.02
C VAL A 336 38.05 -7.80 38.33
N ASP A 337 38.34 -6.59 38.82
CA ASP A 337 37.32 -5.56 39.04
C ASP A 337 36.65 -5.13 37.72
N GLU A 338 37.42 -4.95 36.65
CA GLU A 338 36.89 -4.68 35.30
C GLU A 338 36.00 -5.82 34.79
N LEU A 339 36.41 -7.08 34.99
CA LEU A 339 35.60 -8.26 34.66
C LEU A 339 34.26 -8.24 35.39
N PHE A 340 34.25 -7.83 36.67
CA PHE A 340 33.03 -7.73 37.46
C PHE A 340 32.03 -6.73 36.87
N VAL A 341 32.52 -5.56 36.43
CA VAL A 341 31.69 -4.54 35.76
C VAL A 341 31.08 -5.09 34.47
N GLN A 342 31.89 -5.77 33.65
CA GLN A 342 31.39 -6.38 32.40
C GLN A 342 30.34 -7.47 32.66
N LEU A 343 30.52 -8.29 33.70
CA LEU A 343 29.55 -9.33 34.07
C LEU A 343 28.21 -8.74 34.54
N LEU A 344 28.24 -7.59 35.22
CA LEU A 344 27.02 -6.86 35.60
C LEU A 344 26.28 -6.32 34.36
N GLU A 345 27.00 -5.82 33.36
CA GLU A 345 26.39 -5.41 32.09
C GLU A 345 25.75 -6.58 31.34
N VAL A 346 26.42 -7.74 31.30
CA VAL A 346 25.85 -8.97 30.72
C VAL A 346 24.57 -9.36 31.44
N LYS A 347 24.57 -9.37 32.78
CA LYS A 347 23.39 -9.70 33.59
C LYS A 347 22.23 -8.73 33.33
N LYS A 348 22.52 -7.43 33.19
CA LYS A 348 21.52 -6.42 32.81
C LYS A 348 20.96 -6.65 31.40
N GLY A 349 21.82 -6.96 30.43
CA GLY A 349 21.41 -7.27 29.05
C GLY A 349 20.46 -8.46 28.98
N ILE A 350 20.72 -9.51 29.75
CA ILE A 350 19.84 -10.68 29.86
C ILE A 350 18.47 -10.30 30.46
N GLY A 351 18.43 -9.46 31.49
CA GLY A 351 17.18 -8.99 32.07
C GLY A 351 16.30 -8.23 31.08
N ILE A 352 16.90 -7.41 30.20
CA ILE A 352 16.17 -6.72 29.11
C ILE A 352 15.61 -7.72 28.09
N LEU A 353 16.39 -8.75 27.74
CA LEU A 353 15.97 -9.78 26.79
C LEU A 353 14.76 -10.60 27.30
N ASP A 354 14.67 -10.83 28.62
CA ASP A 354 13.52 -11.49 29.23
C ASP A 354 12.23 -10.65 29.12
N GLU A 355 12.33 -9.33 29.16
CA GLU A 355 11.18 -8.43 28.92
C GLU A 355 10.76 -8.44 27.43
N PHE A 356 11.72 -8.44 26.51
CA PHE A 356 11.45 -8.54 25.07
C PHE A 356 10.79 -9.87 24.68
N LYS A 357 11.09 -10.96 25.40
CA LYS A 357 10.49 -12.28 25.18
C LYS A 357 8.97 -12.24 25.22
N GLN A 358 8.37 -11.58 26.22
CA GLN A 358 6.91 -11.55 26.34
C GLN A 358 6.27 -10.80 25.16
N THR A 359 6.86 -9.65 24.80
CA THR A 359 6.39 -8.84 23.67
C THR A 359 6.47 -9.60 22.34
N LEU A 360 7.55 -10.36 22.14
CA LEU A 360 7.75 -11.16 20.95
C LEU A 360 6.74 -12.31 20.86
N TYR A 361 6.50 -13.00 21.99
CA TYR A 361 5.47 -14.04 22.10
C TYR A 361 4.08 -13.50 21.76
N ASP A 362 3.67 -12.39 22.36
CA ASP A 362 2.36 -11.77 22.13
C ASP A 362 2.21 -11.33 20.66
N SER A 363 3.28 -10.81 20.06
CA SER A 363 3.30 -10.40 18.65
C SER A 363 3.12 -11.60 17.70
N ILE A 364 3.83 -12.70 17.95
CA ILE A 364 3.73 -13.93 17.15
C ILE A 364 2.34 -14.56 17.31
N ALA A 365 1.81 -14.62 18.54
CA ALA A 365 0.47 -15.13 18.81
C ALA A 365 -0.62 -14.30 18.09
N ASN A 366 -0.47 -12.98 18.06
CA ASN A 366 -1.37 -12.11 17.30
C ASN A 366 -1.28 -12.36 15.80
N ILE A 367 -0.07 -12.58 15.23
CA ILE A 367 0.10 -12.92 13.82
C ILE A 367 -0.63 -14.24 13.51
N ALA A 368 -0.42 -15.28 14.32
CA ALA A 368 -1.09 -16.56 14.13
C ALA A 368 -2.62 -16.43 14.20
N SER A 369 -3.14 -15.69 15.18
CA SER A 369 -4.58 -15.46 15.34
C SER A 369 -5.19 -14.73 14.13
N VAL A 370 -4.55 -13.64 13.69
CA VAL A 370 -5.04 -12.86 12.53
C VAL A 370 -4.95 -13.68 11.25
N ALA A 371 -3.90 -14.49 11.08
CA ALA A 371 -3.74 -15.37 9.94
C ALA A 371 -4.85 -16.43 9.90
N GLN A 372 -5.17 -17.06 11.04
CA GLN A 372 -6.28 -18.02 11.15
C GLN A 372 -7.65 -17.38 10.86
N GLU A 373 -7.92 -16.19 11.41
CA GLU A 373 -9.15 -15.43 11.14
C GLU A 373 -9.26 -15.03 9.66
N THR A 374 -8.15 -14.62 9.05
CA THR A 374 -8.07 -14.29 7.63
C THR A 374 -8.40 -15.52 6.78
N ALA A 375 -7.80 -16.68 7.09
CA ALA A 375 -8.08 -17.93 6.40
C ALA A 375 -9.57 -18.31 6.48
N ALA A 376 -10.16 -18.27 7.68
CA ALA A 376 -11.57 -18.58 7.89
C ALA A 376 -12.49 -17.61 7.13
N SER A 377 -12.21 -16.30 7.21
CA SER A 377 -12.98 -15.26 6.51
C SER A 377 -12.90 -15.43 4.99
N THR A 378 -11.72 -15.78 4.46
CA THR A 378 -11.58 -16.05 3.03
C THR A 378 -12.28 -17.33 2.57
N GLN A 379 -12.37 -18.36 3.41
CA GLN A 379 -13.19 -19.55 3.12
C GLN A 379 -14.67 -19.21 3.06
N GLU A 380 -15.16 -18.34 3.94
CA GLU A 380 -16.54 -17.84 3.89
C GLU A 380 -16.80 -17.04 2.61
N ILE A 381 -15.88 -16.14 2.22
CA ILE A 381 -15.94 -15.41 0.95
C ILE A 381 -16.01 -16.38 -0.23
N THR A 382 -15.15 -17.40 -0.27
CA THR A 382 -15.17 -18.42 -1.33
C THR A 382 -16.52 -19.15 -1.40
N SER A 383 -17.10 -19.52 -0.25
CA SER A 383 -18.44 -20.14 -0.19
C SER A 383 -19.53 -19.22 -0.75
N LEU A 384 -19.51 -17.94 -0.37
CA LEU A 384 -20.44 -16.93 -0.90
C LEU A 384 -20.27 -16.74 -2.41
N MET A 385 -19.04 -16.77 -2.92
CA MET A 385 -18.78 -16.69 -4.35
C MET A 385 -19.32 -17.91 -5.11
N TYR A 386 -19.21 -19.12 -4.57
CA TYR A 386 -19.85 -20.30 -5.18
C TYR A 386 -21.38 -20.18 -5.20
N SER A 387 -21.99 -19.66 -4.12
CA SER A 387 -23.43 -19.36 -4.10
C SER A 387 -23.81 -18.31 -5.15
N HIS A 388 -22.97 -17.30 -5.34
CA HIS A 388 -23.15 -16.25 -6.34
C HIS A 388 -23.03 -16.81 -7.77
N ILE A 389 -22.06 -17.70 -8.05
CA ILE A 389 -21.91 -18.38 -9.33
C ILE A 389 -23.18 -19.18 -9.67
N ASN A 390 -23.66 -19.98 -8.72
CA ASN A 390 -24.88 -20.78 -8.92
C ASN A 390 -26.12 -19.88 -9.15
N SER A 391 -26.23 -18.76 -8.43
CA SER A 391 -27.30 -17.79 -8.62
C SER A 391 -27.24 -17.13 -10.01
N SER A 392 -26.05 -16.77 -10.48
CA SER A 392 -25.83 -16.27 -11.83
C SER A 392 -26.18 -17.30 -12.91
N GLU A 393 -25.85 -18.58 -12.70
CA GLU A 393 -26.21 -19.65 -13.64
C GLU A 393 -27.73 -19.83 -13.75
N ILE A 394 -28.46 -19.74 -12.63
CA ILE A 394 -29.93 -19.75 -12.63
C ILE A 394 -30.48 -18.56 -13.45
N LEU A 395 -29.90 -17.37 -13.32
CA LEU A 395 -30.32 -16.20 -14.11
C LEU A 395 -30.04 -16.38 -15.61
N VAL A 396 -28.95 -17.05 -15.98
CA VAL A 396 -28.67 -17.43 -17.37
C VAL A 396 -29.73 -18.40 -17.90
N GLN A 397 -30.05 -19.46 -17.16
CA GLN A 397 -31.09 -20.43 -17.54
C GLN A 397 -32.48 -19.79 -17.64
N LEU A 398 -32.81 -18.87 -16.72
CA LEU A 398 -34.05 -18.11 -16.75
C LEU A 398 -34.12 -17.22 -18.00
N SER A 399 -33.00 -16.58 -18.36
CA SER A 399 -32.89 -15.77 -19.57
C SER A 399 -33.09 -16.61 -20.84
N GLU A 400 -32.54 -17.82 -20.89
CA GLU A 400 -32.76 -18.75 -22.01
C GLU A 400 -34.22 -19.20 -22.12
N SER A 401 -34.87 -19.41 -20.98
CA SER A 401 -36.31 -19.72 -20.93
C SER A 401 -37.15 -18.55 -21.45
N PHE A 402 -36.83 -17.31 -21.05
CA PHE A 402 -37.48 -16.12 -21.57
C PHE A 402 -37.24 -15.90 -23.07
N ASP A 403 -36.03 -16.16 -23.57
CA ASP A 403 -35.73 -16.10 -25.01
C ASP A 403 -36.64 -17.06 -25.81
N GLN A 404 -36.90 -18.26 -25.27
CA GLN A 404 -37.84 -19.20 -25.90
C GLN A 404 -39.29 -18.69 -25.87
N VAL A 405 -39.72 -18.06 -24.76
CA VAL A 405 -41.05 -17.43 -24.66
C VAL A 405 -41.20 -16.31 -25.67
N ILE A 406 -40.18 -15.45 -25.83
CA ILE A 406 -40.17 -14.37 -26.81
C ILE A 406 -40.21 -14.93 -28.23
N LYS A 407 -39.40 -15.94 -28.56
CA LYS A 407 -39.44 -16.59 -29.88
C LYS A 407 -40.83 -17.13 -30.22
N ASN A 408 -41.47 -17.82 -29.28
CA ASN A 408 -42.83 -18.32 -29.48
C ASN A 408 -43.84 -17.17 -29.69
N LEU A 409 -43.66 -16.04 -28.98
CA LEU A 409 -44.49 -14.84 -29.14
C LEU A 409 -44.26 -14.19 -30.52
N GLU A 410 -43.00 -14.02 -30.93
CA GLU A 410 -42.60 -13.53 -32.26
C GLU A 410 -43.22 -14.41 -33.36
N ASP A 411 -43.18 -15.74 -33.24
CA ASP A 411 -43.78 -16.69 -34.19
C ASP A 411 -45.30 -16.57 -34.29
N ILE A 412 -46.00 -16.25 -33.19
CA ILE A 412 -47.45 -16.02 -33.19
C ILE A 412 -47.77 -14.69 -33.86
N ILE A 413 -47.02 -13.63 -33.52
CA ILE A 413 -47.25 -12.26 -34.01
C ILE A 413 -46.92 -12.15 -35.50
N ASN A 414 -45.83 -12.80 -35.97
CA ASN A 414 -45.41 -12.78 -37.37
C ASN A 414 -46.40 -13.46 -38.33
N LYS A 415 -47.42 -14.17 -37.82
CA LYS A 415 -48.55 -14.65 -38.64
C LYS A 415 -49.49 -13.52 -39.08
N PHE A 416 -49.39 -12.36 -38.44
CA PHE A 416 -50.17 -11.17 -38.74
C PHE A 416 -49.28 -10.13 -39.44
N ASN A 417 -49.85 -9.45 -40.44
CA ASN A 417 -49.28 -8.30 -41.12
C ASN A 417 -49.88 -7.02 -40.51
N PHE A 418 -49.07 -6.28 -39.76
CA PHE A 418 -49.43 -5.05 -39.04
C PHE A 418 -48.29 -4.02 -39.15
N ASP A 419 -48.51 -2.80 -38.68
CA ASP A 419 -47.49 -1.75 -38.75
C ASP A 419 -46.48 -1.91 -37.62
N LYS A 420 -45.19 -1.97 -37.92
CA LYS A 420 -44.16 -2.09 -36.88
C LYS A 420 -43.82 -0.72 -36.32
N ILE A 421 -43.69 -0.62 -35.00
CA ILE A 421 -43.17 0.58 -34.34
C ILE A 421 -41.66 0.42 -34.23
N THR A 422 -40.91 1.19 -35.01
CA THR A 422 -39.46 1.27 -34.87
C THR A 422 -39.12 2.17 -33.68
N THR A 423 -38.53 1.61 -32.63
CA THR A 423 -37.95 2.40 -31.54
C THR A 423 -36.60 2.95 -32.00
N GLU A 424 -36.43 4.27 -32.02
CA GLU A 424 -35.10 4.87 -32.19
C GLU A 424 -34.23 4.50 -31.00
N LYS A 425 -33.04 3.95 -31.27
CA LYS A 425 -32.02 3.77 -30.23
C LYS A 425 -31.63 5.14 -29.71
N ARG A 426 -31.62 5.29 -28.39
CA ARG A 426 -31.11 6.51 -27.75
C ARG A 426 -29.60 6.58 -27.93
N ALA A 427 -29.10 7.73 -28.35
CA ALA A 427 -27.69 8.02 -28.40
C ALA A 427 -27.29 8.90 -27.19
N PHE A 428 -26.15 8.61 -26.58
CA PHE A 428 -25.51 9.45 -25.57
C PHE A 428 -24.14 9.92 -26.04
N ALA A 429 -23.84 11.21 -25.90
CA ALA A 429 -22.50 11.72 -26.13
C ALA A 429 -21.67 11.62 -24.84
N ILE A 430 -20.46 11.08 -24.91
CA ILE A 430 -19.52 11.05 -23.80
C ILE A 430 -18.29 11.88 -24.19
N ILE A 431 -18.08 12.98 -23.46
CA ILE A 431 -17.19 14.08 -23.84
C ILE A 431 -16.21 14.38 -22.70
N PRO A 432 -14.98 13.84 -22.70
CA PRO A 432 -13.97 14.24 -21.71
C PRO A 432 -13.44 15.66 -22.00
N CYS A 433 -12.62 16.20 -21.10
CA CYS A 433 -12.03 17.53 -21.23
C CYS A 433 -10.90 17.63 -22.26
N SER A 434 -10.31 16.49 -22.68
CA SER A 434 -9.27 16.39 -23.70
C SER A 434 -9.07 14.95 -24.16
N ASP A 435 -8.52 14.77 -25.36
CA ASP A 435 -8.15 13.46 -25.91
C ASP A 435 -6.79 12.98 -25.37
N ILE A 436 -6.78 12.36 -24.19
CA ILE A 436 -5.58 11.83 -23.53
C ILE A 436 -5.78 10.38 -23.08
N GLU A 437 -4.68 9.63 -22.96
CA GLU A 437 -4.69 8.21 -22.59
C GLU A 437 -5.40 7.93 -21.26
N PHE A 438 -5.35 8.87 -20.31
CA PHE A 438 -6.06 8.75 -19.03
C PHE A 438 -7.57 8.43 -19.16
N PHE A 439 -8.23 8.92 -20.23
CA PHE A 439 -9.65 8.68 -20.47
C PHE A 439 -9.94 7.41 -21.29
N SER A 440 -8.93 6.61 -21.70
CA SER A 440 -9.14 5.37 -22.45
C SER A 440 -10.00 4.37 -21.67
N ASP A 441 -9.69 4.19 -20.38
CA ASP A 441 -10.50 3.39 -19.44
C ASP A 441 -11.96 3.89 -19.35
N THR A 442 -12.15 5.22 -19.34
CA THR A 442 -13.49 5.84 -19.32
C THR A 442 -14.27 5.49 -20.59
N ARG A 443 -13.61 5.54 -21.76
CA ARG A 443 -14.21 5.16 -23.04
C ARG A 443 -14.63 3.71 -23.03
N GLU A 444 -13.77 2.80 -22.57
CA GLU A 444 -14.10 1.38 -22.48
C GLU A 444 -15.30 1.11 -21.58
N GLY A 445 -15.35 1.74 -20.39
CA GLY A 445 -16.47 1.62 -19.47
C GLY A 445 -17.79 2.12 -20.07
N ALA A 446 -17.75 3.24 -20.79
CA ALA A 446 -18.92 3.77 -21.49
C ALA A 446 -19.42 2.85 -22.60
N MET A 447 -18.51 2.33 -23.44
CA MET A 447 -18.86 1.41 -24.54
C MET A 447 -19.45 0.09 -24.02
N ASP A 448 -18.87 -0.45 -22.94
CA ASP A 448 -19.35 -1.66 -22.29
C ASP A 448 -20.78 -1.47 -21.74
N ALA A 449 -21.02 -0.38 -21.01
CA ALA A 449 -22.35 -0.04 -20.52
C ALA A 449 -23.36 0.20 -21.66
N ALA A 450 -22.93 0.81 -22.77
CA ALA A 450 -23.77 1.07 -23.93
C ALA A 450 -24.28 -0.22 -24.57
N SER A 451 -23.36 -1.16 -24.79
CA SER A 451 -23.66 -2.49 -25.32
C SER A 451 -24.68 -3.23 -24.45
N LYS A 452 -24.51 -3.16 -23.12
CA LYS A 452 -25.42 -3.79 -22.14
C LYS A 452 -26.79 -3.14 -22.09
N LEU A 453 -26.88 -1.82 -22.26
CA LEU A 453 -28.13 -1.06 -22.14
C LEU A 453 -28.86 -0.87 -23.47
N GLY A 454 -28.27 -1.26 -24.59
CA GLY A 454 -28.90 -1.14 -25.91
C GLY A 454 -28.97 0.28 -26.43
N VAL A 455 -28.07 1.14 -25.96
CA VAL A 455 -27.96 2.55 -26.35
C VAL A 455 -26.72 2.75 -27.21
N ASP A 456 -26.74 3.76 -28.06
CA ASP A 456 -25.57 4.13 -28.84
C ASP A 456 -24.74 5.15 -28.05
N VAL A 457 -23.42 5.05 -28.09
CA VAL A 457 -22.52 6.05 -27.48
C VAL A 457 -21.66 6.70 -28.54
N ILE A 458 -21.65 8.03 -28.52
CA ILE A 458 -20.79 8.89 -29.32
C ILE A 458 -19.65 9.36 -28.41
N TRP A 459 -18.47 8.77 -28.56
CA TRP A 459 -17.27 9.24 -27.87
C TRP A 459 -16.60 10.35 -28.69
N LYS A 460 -16.45 11.54 -28.12
CA LYS A 460 -15.80 12.68 -28.78
C LYS A 460 -15.09 13.55 -27.76
N ALA A 461 -13.81 13.84 -27.97
CA ALA A 461 -13.00 14.67 -27.10
C ALA A 461 -12.38 15.82 -27.91
N PRO A 462 -12.15 17.00 -27.31
CA PRO A 462 -11.34 18.03 -27.95
C PRO A 462 -9.87 17.55 -28.02
N SER A 463 -9.17 17.90 -29.10
CA SER A 463 -7.77 17.46 -29.34
C SER A 463 -6.77 18.00 -28.32
N SER A 464 -7.16 19.01 -27.57
CA SER A 464 -6.42 19.64 -26.48
C SER A 464 -7.42 20.12 -25.42
N TYR A 465 -6.91 20.56 -24.27
CA TYR A 465 -7.74 21.20 -23.24
C TYR A 465 -8.20 22.59 -23.71
N ASP A 466 -9.24 22.62 -24.55
CA ASP A 466 -9.74 23.81 -25.23
C ASP A 466 -11.26 23.94 -25.07
N PRO A 467 -11.76 24.99 -24.38
CA PRO A 467 -13.19 25.19 -24.16
C PRO A 467 -13.97 25.50 -25.44
N VAL A 468 -13.34 26.08 -26.47
CA VAL A 468 -14.00 26.38 -27.76
C VAL A 468 -14.32 25.07 -28.47
N LEU A 469 -13.32 24.18 -28.59
CA LEU A 469 -13.51 22.86 -29.22
C LEU A 469 -14.50 22.00 -28.42
N GLN A 470 -14.47 22.06 -27.09
CA GLN A 470 -15.44 21.31 -26.29
C GLN A 470 -16.87 21.84 -26.47
N ALA A 471 -17.07 23.15 -26.56
CA ALA A 471 -18.35 23.77 -26.86
C ALA A 471 -18.89 23.33 -28.24
N GLU A 472 -18.06 23.33 -29.28
CA GLU A 472 -18.43 22.86 -30.62
C GLU A 472 -18.86 21.38 -30.62
N ILE A 473 -18.17 20.52 -29.86
CA ILE A 473 -18.53 19.10 -29.71
C ILE A 473 -19.89 18.94 -29.01
N ILE A 474 -20.17 19.76 -28.00
CA ILE A 474 -21.47 19.76 -27.31
C ILE A 474 -22.57 20.16 -28.31
N ASP A 475 -22.37 21.23 -29.06
CA ASP A 475 -23.36 21.70 -30.03
C ASP A 475 -23.59 20.68 -31.17
N ASP A 476 -22.54 20.02 -31.68
CA ASP A 476 -22.66 18.90 -32.64
C ASP A 476 -23.46 17.72 -32.06
N ALA A 477 -23.25 17.37 -30.78
CA ALA A 477 -24.04 16.34 -30.11
C ALA A 477 -25.53 16.74 -29.99
N VAL A 478 -25.79 18.02 -29.67
CA VAL A 478 -27.15 18.59 -29.62
C VAL A 478 -27.81 18.57 -31.00
N GLU A 479 -27.11 18.91 -32.07
CA GLU A 479 -27.61 18.87 -33.45
C GLU A 479 -27.93 17.44 -33.91
N LYS A 480 -27.13 16.46 -33.48
CA LYS A 480 -27.38 15.03 -33.72
C LYS A 480 -28.55 14.46 -32.91
N GLY A 481 -29.15 15.24 -32.02
CA GLY A 481 -30.32 14.83 -31.25
C GLY A 481 -30.04 13.75 -30.20
N VAL A 482 -28.84 13.77 -29.58
CA VAL A 482 -28.55 12.84 -28.47
C VAL A 482 -29.54 13.02 -27.32
N ALA A 483 -29.91 11.93 -26.66
CA ALA A 483 -30.82 11.96 -25.53
C ALA A 483 -30.14 12.43 -24.23
N GLY A 484 -28.80 12.38 -24.20
CA GLY A 484 -28.01 12.72 -23.03
C GLY A 484 -26.54 12.98 -23.33
N ILE A 485 -25.89 13.75 -22.47
CA ILE A 485 -24.48 14.14 -22.54
C ILE A 485 -23.83 13.79 -21.19
N GLY A 486 -22.85 12.90 -21.23
CA GLY A 486 -21.90 12.67 -20.15
C GLY A 486 -20.65 13.50 -20.44
N ILE A 487 -20.22 14.38 -19.53
CA ILE A 487 -19.13 15.32 -19.84
C ILE A 487 -18.17 15.53 -18.68
N GLY A 488 -16.87 15.61 -18.96
CA GLY A 488 -15.89 16.23 -18.08
C GLY A 488 -15.68 17.69 -18.50
N PRO A 489 -16.47 18.63 -17.96
CA PRO A 489 -16.53 19.98 -18.50
C PRO A 489 -15.28 20.79 -18.16
N ILE A 490 -14.85 21.61 -19.12
CA ILE A 490 -13.98 22.75 -18.87
C ILE A 490 -14.87 23.90 -18.40
N ASP A 491 -14.63 24.42 -17.19
CA ASP A 491 -15.43 25.52 -16.65
C ASP A 491 -15.10 26.85 -17.37
N ASP A 492 -15.82 27.10 -18.46
CA ASP A 492 -15.68 28.26 -19.32
C ASP A 492 -17.07 28.77 -19.76
N PRO A 493 -17.27 30.10 -19.93
CA PRO A 493 -18.54 30.65 -20.40
C PRO A 493 -19.11 29.98 -21.66
N LEU A 494 -18.27 29.60 -22.63
CA LEU A 494 -18.72 28.97 -23.88
C LEU A 494 -19.30 27.58 -23.64
N VAL A 495 -18.59 26.74 -22.86
CA VAL A 495 -19.04 25.38 -22.49
C VAL A 495 -20.32 25.45 -21.68
N ARG A 496 -20.39 26.38 -20.71
CA ARG A 496 -21.61 26.62 -19.91
C ARG A 496 -22.80 26.98 -20.77
N GLU A 497 -22.62 27.82 -21.79
CA GLU A 497 -23.70 28.23 -22.69
C GLU A 497 -24.18 27.06 -23.56
N SER A 498 -23.27 26.28 -24.15
CA SER A 498 -23.62 25.09 -24.94
C SER A 498 -24.36 24.04 -24.09
N LEU A 499 -23.92 23.78 -22.85
CA LEU A 499 -24.61 22.86 -21.93
C LEU A 499 -26.01 23.35 -21.56
N LYS A 500 -26.18 24.66 -21.31
CA LYS A 500 -27.51 25.24 -21.06
C LYS A 500 -28.43 25.06 -22.26
N ARG A 501 -27.94 25.30 -23.49
CA ARG A 501 -28.71 25.03 -24.72
C ARG A 501 -29.12 23.56 -24.85
N ALA A 502 -28.25 22.64 -24.47
CA ALA A 502 -28.57 21.21 -24.44
C ALA A 502 -29.71 20.92 -23.43
N MET A 503 -29.59 21.43 -22.20
CA MET A 503 -30.59 21.24 -21.15
C MET A 503 -31.94 21.89 -21.48
N ASP A 504 -31.95 23.07 -22.11
CA ASP A 504 -33.15 23.76 -22.58
C ASP A 504 -33.90 22.95 -23.66
N LYS A 505 -33.18 22.13 -24.43
CA LYS A 505 -33.74 21.14 -25.38
C LYS A 505 -34.18 19.84 -24.72
N GLY A 506 -34.06 19.71 -23.40
CA GLY A 506 -34.43 18.53 -22.62
C GLY A 506 -33.38 17.43 -22.60
N ILE A 507 -32.16 17.69 -23.10
CA ILE A 507 -31.05 16.72 -23.09
C ILE A 507 -30.52 16.60 -21.65
N LYS A 508 -30.37 15.36 -21.19
CA LYS A 508 -29.86 15.06 -19.84
C LYS A 508 -28.36 15.27 -19.77
N VAL A 509 -27.88 15.91 -18.71
CA VAL A 509 -26.45 16.25 -18.56
C VAL A 509 -25.91 15.67 -17.25
N VAL A 510 -24.93 14.77 -17.36
CA VAL A 510 -24.22 14.19 -16.21
C VAL A 510 -22.74 14.56 -16.33
N CYS A 511 -22.19 15.18 -15.31
CA CYS A 511 -20.77 15.51 -15.27
C CYS A 511 -19.94 14.32 -14.76
N PHE A 512 -18.71 14.16 -15.23
CA PHE A 512 -17.74 13.23 -14.67
C PHE A 512 -16.33 13.81 -14.59
N ASP A 513 -15.48 13.33 -13.69
CA ASP A 513 -14.11 13.84 -13.42
C ASP A 513 -14.08 15.29 -12.89
N THR A 514 -14.53 16.25 -13.70
CA THR A 514 -14.75 17.65 -13.35
C THR A 514 -16.24 17.98 -13.23
N ASP A 515 -16.58 19.04 -12.50
CA ASP A 515 -17.97 19.39 -12.20
C ASP A 515 -18.24 20.88 -12.42
N ILE A 516 -19.47 21.20 -12.82
CA ILE A 516 -20.03 22.56 -12.83
C ILE A 516 -21.41 22.48 -12.13
N PRO A 517 -21.46 22.53 -10.78
CA PRO A 517 -22.69 22.24 -10.05
C PRO A 517 -23.78 23.30 -10.23
N ASP A 518 -23.42 24.53 -10.60
CA ASP A 518 -24.32 25.68 -10.66
C ASP A 518 -25.07 25.85 -12.00
N ILE A 519 -24.76 25.04 -13.02
CA ILE A 519 -25.48 25.09 -14.31
C ILE A 519 -26.80 24.30 -14.31
N GLY A 520 -27.11 23.56 -13.25
CA GLY A 520 -28.34 22.76 -13.15
C GLY A 520 -28.26 21.37 -13.81
N ARG A 521 -27.04 20.83 -13.97
CA ARG A 521 -26.79 19.46 -14.47
C ARG A 521 -27.43 18.39 -13.58
N ASP A 522 -27.85 17.26 -14.16
CA ASP A 522 -28.64 16.23 -13.48
C ASP A 522 -27.85 15.42 -12.43
N GLY A 523 -26.53 15.29 -12.56
CA GLY A 523 -25.68 14.56 -11.60
C GLY A 523 -24.18 14.66 -11.88
N PHE A 524 -23.34 14.30 -10.92
CA PHE A 524 -21.88 14.22 -11.05
C PHE A 524 -21.35 12.86 -10.59
N ILE A 525 -20.41 12.29 -11.36
CA ILE A 525 -19.72 11.04 -11.07
C ILE A 525 -18.22 11.29 -11.06
N GLY A 526 -17.58 11.13 -9.92
CA GLY A 526 -16.14 11.37 -9.85
C GLY A 526 -15.59 11.02 -8.50
N THR A 527 -14.30 11.26 -8.30
CA THR A 527 -13.69 11.10 -6.99
C THR A 527 -14.10 12.23 -6.06
N ASP A 528 -14.45 11.90 -4.81
CA ASP A 528 -14.45 12.90 -3.73
C ASP A 528 -13.01 13.38 -3.50
N ASN A 529 -12.67 14.50 -4.13
CA ASN A 529 -11.31 15.02 -4.17
C ASN A 529 -10.83 15.48 -2.79
N TYR A 530 -11.72 15.96 -1.93
CA TYR A 530 -11.36 16.33 -0.56
C TYR A 530 -10.93 15.09 0.24
N LYS A 531 -11.76 14.05 0.20
CA LYS A 531 -11.46 12.76 0.86
C LYS A 531 -10.24 12.08 0.27
N ALA A 532 -10.04 12.15 -1.04
CA ALA A 532 -8.82 11.68 -1.70
C ALA A 532 -7.59 12.44 -1.21
N GLY A 533 -7.69 13.77 -1.06
CA GLY A 533 -6.66 14.61 -0.45
C GLY A 533 -6.30 14.19 0.98
N MET A 534 -7.30 13.92 1.80
CA MET A 534 -7.07 13.39 3.16
C MET A 534 -6.34 12.04 3.12
N THR A 535 -6.81 11.12 2.29
CA THR A 535 -6.18 9.79 2.13
C THR A 535 -4.73 9.93 1.68
N PHE A 536 -4.45 10.83 0.73
CA PHE A 536 -3.12 11.16 0.28
C PHE A 536 -2.22 11.70 1.41
N GLY A 537 -2.74 12.61 2.24
CA GLY A 537 -2.03 13.14 3.40
C GLY A 537 -1.71 12.09 4.46
N GLU A 538 -2.63 11.17 4.71
CA GLU A 538 -2.43 10.05 5.65
C GLU A 538 -1.31 9.11 5.16
N LEU A 539 -1.28 8.82 3.86
CA LEU A 539 -0.22 8.03 3.24
C LEU A 539 1.15 8.70 3.38
N VAL A 540 1.24 10.01 3.13
CA VAL A 540 2.47 10.80 3.30
C VAL A 540 2.92 10.78 4.76
N ALA A 541 2.04 11.10 5.70
CA ALA A 541 2.36 11.16 7.12
C ALA A 541 2.83 9.80 7.66
N LYS A 542 2.16 8.71 7.26
CA LYS A 542 2.54 7.34 7.62
C LYS A 542 3.94 6.99 7.09
N LYS A 543 4.25 7.34 5.84
CA LYS A 543 5.51 6.97 5.20
C LYS A 543 6.71 7.76 5.74
N LEU A 544 6.47 8.98 6.19
CA LEU A 544 7.47 9.84 6.81
C LEU A 544 7.57 9.68 8.34
N ASP A 545 6.81 8.75 8.93
CA ASP A 545 6.76 8.56 10.39
C ASP A 545 6.44 9.88 11.13
N GLY A 546 5.53 10.67 10.54
CA GLY A 546 5.05 11.94 11.09
C GLY A 546 6.04 13.11 11.09
N LYS A 547 7.22 12.99 10.44
CA LYS A 547 8.26 14.05 10.45
C LYS A 547 8.98 14.23 9.10
N GLY A 548 9.36 15.47 8.76
CA GLY A 548 10.14 15.77 7.56
C GLY A 548 9.57 16.92 6.72
N LYS A 549 10.26 17.25 5.63
CA LYS A 549 9.95 18.39 4.75
C LYS A 549 9.30 17.94 3.46
N ILE A 550 8.17 18.56 3.12
CA ILE A 550 7.35 18.20 1.96
C ILE A 550 7.34 19.36 0.97
N LEU A 551 7.74 19.10 -0.27
CA LEU A 551 7.62 20.01 -1.40
C LEU A 551 6.58 19.49 -2.39
N GLY A 552 5.64 20.33 -2.79
CA GLY A 552 4.63 19.99 -3.79
C GLY A 552 4.79 20.74 -5.09
N THR A 553 4.35 20.15 -6.19
CA THR A 553 4.11 20.87 -7.46
C THR A 553 2.72 20.58 -8.01
N GLN A 554 2.13 21.57 -8.67
CA GLN A 554 0.89 21.43 -9.46
C GLN A 554 0.90 22.38 -10.66
N ALA A 555 0.11 22.08 -11.68
CA ALA A 555 -0.04 22.98 -12.82
C ALA A 555 -0.94 24.19 -12.47
N VAL A 556 -0.67 25.35 -13.05
CA VAL A 556 -1.49 26.55 -12.91
C VAL A 556 -2.74 26.41 -13.77
N LYS A 557 -3.79 25.89 -13.15
CA LYS A 557 -5.18 26.29 -13.40
C LYS A 557 -6.04 25.79 -12.24
N ASN A 558 -6.83 26.69 -11.66
CA ASN A 558 -7.68 26.46 -10.47
C ASN A 558 -8.85 25.49 -10.73
N THR A 559 -8.59 24.25 -11.14
CA THR A 559 -9.65 23.24 -11.24
C THR A 559 -10.07 22.80 -9.84
N LEU A 560 -11.38 22.73 -9.62
CA LEU A 560 -11.97 22.47 -8.29
C LEU A 560 -11.41 21.20 -7.64
N ASN A 561 -11.18 20.15 -8.43
CA ASN A 561 -10.62 18.88 -7.96
C ASN A 561 -9.23 19.02 -7.31
N GLN A 562 -8.32 19.79 -7.89
CA GLN A 562 -6.97 19.97 -7.33
C GLN A 562 -7.00 20.80 -6.05
N ILE A 563 -7.86 21.82 -6.00
CA ILE A 563 -8.08 22.65 -4.79
C ILE A 563 -8.61 21.78 -3.65
N GLU A 564 -9.63 20.95 -3.91
CA GLU A 564 -10.20 20.05 -2.92
C GLU A 564 -9.18 19.02 -2.42
N ARG A 565 -8.38 18.41 -3.31
CA ARG A 565 -7.27 17.50 -2.94
C ARG A 565 -6.26 18.19 -2.03
N LEU A 566 -5.80 19.38 -2.38
CA LEU A 566 -4.84 20.12 -1.57
C LEU A 566 -5.43 20.49 -0.21
N ASN A 567 -6.70 20.90 -0.14
CA ASN A 567 -7.34 21.22 1.13
C ASN A 567 -7.45 20.01 2.06
N GLY A 568 -7.90 18.86 1.55
CA GLY A 568 -7.96 17.62 2.31
C GLY A 568 -6.58 17.15 2.78
N PHE A 569 -5.56 17.26 1.91
CA PHE A 569 -4.17 16.98 2.25
C PHE A 569 -3.69 17.87 3.40
N MET A 570 -3.90 19.19 3.29
CA MET A 570 -3.50 20.15 4.32
C MET A 570 -4.24 19.96 5.65
N GLU A 571 -5.48 19.45 5.65
CA GLU A 571 -6.18 19.09 6.89
C GLU A 571 -5.43 18.00 7.66
N VAL A 572 -4.89 17.01 6.95
CA VAL A 572 -4.13 15.93 7.57
C VAL A 572 -2.76 16.40 8.02
N ILE A 573 -2.01 17.11 7.17
CA ILE A 573 -0.66 17.56 7.51
C ILE A 573 -0.66 18.47 8.75
N LYS A 574 -1.69 19.30 8.96
CA LYS A 574 -1.83 20.12 10.18
C LYS A 574 -1.90 19.33 11.49
N LYS A 575 -2.24 18.03 11.44
CA LYS A 575 -2.27 17.15 12.62
C LYS A 575 -0.88 16.68 13.04
N TYR A 576 0.13 16.87 12.19
CA TYR A 576 1.52 16.43 12.40
C TYR A 576 2.45 17.65 12.43
N PRO A 577 2.77 18.19 13.62
CA PRO A 577 3.54 19.44 13.75
C PRO A 577 4.99 19.32 13.24
N ASP A 578 5.53 18.11 13.20
CA ASP A 578 6.89 17.84 12.72
C ASP A 578 6.96 17.62 11.18
N LEU A 579 5.82 17.66 10.48
CA LEU A 579 5.76 17.73 9.02
C LEU A 579 5.75 19.19 8.56
N GLU A 580 6.85 19.63 7.96
CA GLU A 580 6.99 20.97 7.40
C GLU A 580 6.59 20.96 5.92
N PHE A 581 5.45 21.57 5.61
CA PHE A 581 5.04 21.80 4.21
C PHE A 581 5.71 23.06 3.67
N LEU A 582 6.71 22.87 2.80
CA LEU A 582 7.52 23.96 2.23
C LEU A 582 6.74 24.82 1.24
N GLY A 583 5.75 24.24 0.56
CA GLY A 583 4.90 24.94 -0.37
C GLY A 583 4.36 24.05 -1.49
N MET A 584 3.33 24.55 -2.17
CA MET A 584 2.85 24.01 -3.44
C MET A 584 3.31 24.95 -4.56
N GLU A 585 4.34 24.53 -5.28
CA GLU A 585 4.90 25.29 -6.40
C GLU A 585 4.08 25.06 -7.66
N HIS A 586 4.10 26.06 -8.55
CA HIS A 586 3.14 26.17 -9.64
C HIS A 586 3.86 26.25 -10.99
N THR A 587 3.39 25.46 -11.96
CA THR A 587 3.94 25.42 -13.34
C THR A 587 2.93 25.99 -14.34
N GLU A 588 3.38 26.76 -15.34
CA GLU A 588 2.49 27.27 -16.40
C GLU A 588 1.97 26.13 -17.28
N HIS A 589 2.82 25.13 -17.56
CA HIS A 589 2.46 23.97 -18.35
C HIS A 589 1.88 22.85 -17.47
N SER A 590 0.95 22.07 -18.04
CA SER A 590 0.26 20.98 -17.34
C SER A 590 0.84 19.58 -17.62
N ALA A 591 1.64 19.40 -18.68
CA ALA A 591 2.28 18.13 -19.00
C ALA A 591 3.50 18.33 -19.92
N GLY A 592 4.20 17.22 -20.19
CA GLY A 592 5.30 17.14 -21.15
C GLY A 592 6.62 17.77 -20.67
N ASP A 593 7.57 17.85 -21.58
CA ASP A 593 8.93 18.33 -21.28
C ASP A 593 8.97 19.79 -20.85
N ALA A 594 8.05 20.62 -21.35
CA ALA A 594 7.93 22.03 -20.93
C ALA A 594 7.65 22.13 -19.42
N ARG A 595 6.68 21.35 -18.93
CA ARG A 595 6.38 21.27 -17.48
C ARG A 595 7.58 20.75 -16.69
N TRP A 596 8.27 19.73 -17.21
CA TRP A 596 9.47 19.21 -16.54
C TRP A 596 10.57 20.28 -16.41
N GLN A 597 10.82 21.11 -17.43
CA GLN A 597 11.84 22.16 -17.32
C GLN A 597 11.51 23.17 -16.21
N GLU A 598 10.24 23.54 -16.04
CA GLU A 598 9.81 24.43 -14.97
C GLU A 598 9.99 23.78 -13.59
N VAL A 599 9.56 22.52 -13.42
CA VAL A 599 9.77 21.75 -12.19
C VAL A 599 11.26 21.60 -11.89
N LYS A 600 12.09 21.36 -12.90
CA LYS A 600 13.55 21.25 -12.74
C LYS A 600 14.15 22.54 -12.20
N GLU A 601 13.70 23.70 -12.65
CA GLU A 601 14.14 24.99 -12.12
C GLU A 601 13.62 25.27 -10.70
N ILE A 602 12.40 24.83 -10.38
CA ILE A 602 11.87 24.85 -9.01
C ILE A 602 12.76 24.01 -8.08
N LEU A 603 13.04 22.76 -8.46
CA LEU A 603 13.83 21.81 -7.67
C LEU A 603 15.27 22.27 -7.43
N LYS A 604 15.89 22.95 -8.40
CA LYS A 604 17.24 23.54 -8.23
C LYS A 604 17.29 24.66 -7.20
N LYS A 605 16.16 25.35 -6.96
CA LYS A 605 16.05 26.48 -6.03
C LYS A 605 15.44 26.08 -4.69
N ALA A 606 14.78 24.92 -4.63
CA ALA A 606 14.11 24.44 -3.45
C ALA A 606 15.12 24.15 -2.31
N PRO A 607 14.76 24.44 -1.04
CA PRO A 607 15.53 23.97 0.10
C PRO A 607 15.50 22.43 0.16
N PRO A 608 16.42 21.77 0.90
CA PRO A 608 16.39 20.33 1.08
C PRO A 608 15.03 19.84 1.59
N PHE A 609 14.52 18.76 0.98
CA PHE A 609 13.22 18.18 1.30
C PHE A 609 13.29 16.65 1.28
N ASP A 610 12.42 16.01 2.05
CA ASP A 610 12.38 14.56 2.22
C ASP A 610 11.32 13.91 1.31
N CYS A 611 10.25 14.66 1.03
CA CYS A 611 9.11 14.19 0.27
C CYS A 611 8.71 15.13 -0.86
N PHE A 612 8.47 14.56 -2.03
CA PHE A 612 7.90 15.24 -3.17
C PHE A 612 6.43 14.83 -3.35
N ILE A 613 5.54 15.78 -3.56
CA ILE A 613 4.13 15.50 -3.86
C ILE A 613 3.67 16.14 -5.18
N CYS A 614 2.79 15.45 -5.89
CA CYS A 614 2.13 15.99 -7.09
C CYS A 614 0.63 15.67 -7.05
N MET A 615 -0.22 16.70 -7.15
CA MET A 615 -1.69 16.58 -7.00
C MET A 615 -2.42 16.21 -8.30
N ASP A 616 -1.65 15.94 -9.36
CA ASP A 616 -2.14 15.60 -10.69
C ASP A 616 -1.33 14.47 -11.34
N ALA A 617 -1.85 13.97 -12.47
CA ALA A 617 -1.37 12.78 -13.17
C ALA A 617 0.09 12.82 -13.66
N PHE A 618 0.74 13.99 -13.66
CA PHE A 618 2.10 14.13 -14.18
C PHE A 618 3.19 13.79 -13.15
N GLY A 619 2.80 13.48 -11.90
CA GLY A 619 3.75 13.24 -10.82
C GLY A 619 4.73 12.09 -11.09
N SER A 620 4.26 10.97 -11.65
CA SER A 620 5.13 9.82 -11.97
C SER A 620 6.21 10.15 -13.01
N TYR A 621 5.90 11.03 -13.97
CA TYR A 621 6.88 11.52 -14.93
C TYR A 621 7.95 12.37 -14.25
N ILE A 622 7.52 13.31 -13.41
CA ILE A 622 8.43 14.19 -12.65
C ILE A 622 9.33 13.35 -11.73
N ALA A 623 8.76 12.40 -10.99
CA ALA A 623 9.51 11.51 -10.11
C ALA A 623 10.60 10.73 -10.87
N SER A 624 10.26 10.20 -12.04
CA SER A 624 11.22 9.52 -12.92
C SER A 624 12.34 10.45 -13.39
N LYS A 625 11.99 11.65 -13.86
CA LYS A 625 12.94 12.64 -14.36
C LYS A 625 13.86 13.21 -13.28
N MET A 626 13.36 13.36 -12.05
CA MET A 626 14.16 13.75 -10.88
C MET A 626 15.32 12.78 -10.65
N LYS A 627 15.05 11.47 -10.73
CA LYS A 627 16.10 10.46 -10.61
C LYS A 627 17.04 10.49 -11.82
N GLU A 628 16.50 10.51 -13.03
CA GLU A 628 17.28 10.39 -14.27
C GLU A 628 18.20 11.59 -14.54
N GLU A 629 17.72 12.81 -14.32
CA GLU A 629 18.44 14.03 -14.71
C GLU A 629 19.07 14.78 -13.53
N LEU A 630 18.58 14.58 -12.31
CA LEU A 630 19.07 15.27 -11.11
C LEU A 630 19.67 14.32 -10.05
N GLY A 631 19.53 13.00 -10.22
CA GLY A 631 19.98 12.02 -9.23
C GLY A 631 19.21 12.07 -7.90
N MET A 632 18.05 12.73 -7.86
CA MET A 632 17.23 12.91 -6.65
C MET A 632 16.23 11.77 -6.51
N THR A 633 16.12 11.20 -5.31
CA THR A 633 15.16 10.12 -4.99
C THR A 633 14.45 10.35 -3.65
N PRO A 634 13.80 11.52 -3.45
CA PRO A 634 12.95 11.73 -2.29
C PRO A 634 11.77 10.76 -2.31
N VAL A 635 11.09 10.62 -1.18
CA VAL A 635 9.84 9.85 -1.13
C VAL A 635 8.78 10.60 -1.95
N CYS A 636 8.31 10.01 -3.03
CA CYS A 636 7.34 10.62 -3.93
C CYS A 636 5.94 10.08 -3.68
N PHE A 637 4.97 10.97 -3.52
CA PHE A 637 3.54 10.63 -3.59
C PHE A 637 2.91 11.38 -4.76
N VAL A 638 2.17 10.68 -5.61
CA VAL A 638 1.63 11.26 -6.84
C VAL A 638 0.22 10.78 -7.08
N PHE A 639 -0.58 11.58 -7.78
CA PHE A 639 -1.90 11.18 -8.22
C PHE A 639 -1.87 10.50 -9.59
N ASP A 640 -2.84 9.61 -9.78
CA ASP A 640 -3.19 8.93 -11.02
C ASP A 640 -2.14 7.97 -11.59
N LYS A 641 -2.63 6.83 -12.07
CA LYS A 641 -1.84 5.82 -12.76
C LYS A 641 -1.67 6.24 -14.22
N THR A 642 -0.44 6.47 -14.65
CA THR A 642 -0.06 6.80 -16.04
C THR A 642 1.00 5.83 -16.57
N GLU A 643 1.32 5.88 -17.87
CA GLU A 643 2.38 5.05 -18.47
C GLU A 643 3.75 5.24 -17.80
N TYR A 644 3.98 6.38 -17.15
CA TYR A 644 5.23 6.70 -16.45
C TYR A 644 5.33 6.09 -15.06
N SER A 645 4.28 5.45 -14.54
CA SER A 645 4.22 5.01 -13.13
C SER A 645 5.04 3.76 -12.84
N ALA A 646 5.24 2.88 -13.82
CA ALA A 646 5.82 1.55 -13.62
C ALA A 646 7.23 1.59 -13.02
N LYS A 647 8.14 2.35 -13.65
CA LYS A 647 9.55 2.46 -13.24
C LYS A 647 9.74 3.06 -11.84
N PRO A 648 9.19 4.24 -11.51
CA PRO A 648 9.37 4.84 -10.18
C PRO A 648 8.72 4.02 -9.05
N LEU A 649 7.62 3.29 -9.33
CA LEU A 649 7.04 2.32 -8.39
C LEU A 649 7.97 1.13 -8.13
N ALA A 650 8.56 0.55 -9.18
CA ALA A 650 9.46 -0.60 -9.07
C ALA A 650 10.75 -0.24 -8.29
N ASP A 651 11.27 0.97 -8.53
CA ASP A 651 12.41 1.52 -7.80
C ASP A 651 12.10 1.78 -6.32
N GLY A 652 10.82 1.87 -5.93
CA GLY A 652 10.36 1.88 -4.54
C GLY A 652 10.35 3.24 -3.85
N TYR A 653 10.69 4.32 -4.56
CA TYR A 653 10.64 5.68 -4.01
C TYR A 653 9.32 6.40 -4.31
N THR A 654 8.42 5.84 -5.13
CA THR A 654 7.12 6.45 -5.45
C THR A 654 5.93 5.62 -4.99
N THR A 655 4.86 6.29 -4.56
CA THR A 655 3.54 5.73 -4.30
C THR A 655 2.50 6.53 -5.09
N VAL A 656 1.57 5.85 -5.76
CA VAL A 656 0.53 6.46 -6.58
C VAL A 656 -0.82 6.30 -5.90
N LEU A 657 -1.58 7.39 -5.74
CA LEU A 657 -3.00 7.33 -5.39
C LEU A 657 -3.83 7.43 -6.67
N ALA A 658 -4.40 6.30 -7.10
CA ALA A 658 -5.10 6.18 -8.37
C ALA A 658 -6.62 6.31 -8.21
N GLN A 659 -7.26 6.85 -9.25
CA GLN A 659 -8.71 6.95 -9.41
C GLN A 659 -9.29 5.77 -10.21
N ARG A 660 -10.62 5.78 -10.44
CA ARG A 660 -11.35 4.71 -11.16
C ARG A 660 -12.03 5.22 -12.45
N PRO A 661 -11.28 5.68 -13.46
CA PRO A 661 -11.82 6.28 -14.68
C PRO A 661 -12.81 5.37 -15.44
N ARG A 662 -12.58 4.06 -15.45
CA ARG A 662 -13.51 3.10 -16.07
C ARG A 662 -14.93 3.18 -15.52
N LEU A 663 -15.08 3.40 -14.21
CA LEU A 663 -16.40 3.56 -13.58
C LEU A 663 -17.09 4.85 -14.02
N TRP A 664 -16.36 5.92 -14.33
CA TRP A 664 -16.95 7.18 -14.79
C TRP A 664 -17.71 6.98 -16.09
N GLY A 665 -17.13 6.25 -17.04
CA GLY A 665 -17.79 5.94 -18.30
C GLY A 665 -19.01 5.05 -18.11
N GLU A 666 -18.87 3.97 -17.36
CA GLU A 666 -19.96 3.03 -17.09
C GLU A 666 -21.15 3.73 -16.43
N LEU A 667 -20.90 4.45 -15.33
CA LEU A 667 -21.93 5.15 -14.59
C LEU A 667 -22.54 6.28 -15.41
N SER A 668 -21.77 7.02 -16.22
CA SER A 668 -22.33 8.11 -17.04
C SER A 668 -23.42 7.59 -17.97
N VAL A 669 -23.15 6.50 -18.71
CA VAL A 669 -24.13 5.89 -19.61
C VAL A 669 -25.34 5.34 -18.85
N ARG A 670 -25.11 4.68 -17.70
CA ARG A 670 -26.18 4.15 -16.86
C ARG A 670 -27.10 5.24 -16.31
N ARG A 671 -26.53 6.31 -15.75
CA ARG A 671 -27.29 7.43 -15.16
C ARG A 671 -28.05 8.21 -16.23
N LEU A 672 -27.47 8.45 -17.39
CA LEU A 672 -28.17 9.06 -18.52
C LEU A 672 -29.37 8.21 -18.98
N ASN A 673 -29.20 6.89 -19.06
CA ASN A 673 -30.30 5.99 -19.39
C ASN A 673 -31.40 5.99 -18.31
N GLU A 674 -31.04 6.03 -17.03
CA GLU A 674 -31.99 6.14 -15.92
C GLU A 674 -32.80 7.44 -15.99
N LEU A 675 -32.13 8.58 -16.19
CA LEU A 675 -32.77 9.89 -16.34
C LEU A 675 -33.73 9.94 -17.54
N CYS A 676 -33.33 9.38 -18.69
CA CYS A 676 -34.19 9.29 -19.87
C CYS A 676 -35.41 8.38 -19.69
N ASN A 677 -35.36 7.49 -18.68
CA ASN A 677 -36.47 6.63 -18.28
C ASN A 677 -37.27 7.21 -17.10
N GLY A 678 -37.05 8.49 -16.75
CA GLY A 678 -37.81 9.19 -15.71
C GLY A 678 -37.39 8.86 -14.27
N LYS A 679 -36.23 8.20 -14.08
CA LYS A 679 -35.68 7.94 -12.74
C LYS A 679 -34.85 9.13 -12.25
N THR A 680 -34.76 9.27 -10.93
CA THR A 680 -33.87 10.24 -10.27
C THR A 680 -32.53 9.60 -9.95
N ILE A 681 -31.44 10.34 -10.09
CA ILE A 681 -30.07 9.89 -9.75
C ILE A 681 -29.51 10.68 -8.56
N LYS A 682 -28.40 10.21 -7.99
CA LYS A 682 -27.68 10.96 -6.95
C LYS A 682 -27.06 12.23 -7.54
N ASN A 683 -27.05 13.31 -6.75
CA ASN A 683 -26.42 14.56 -7.17
C ASN A 683 -24.89 14.44 -7.31
N LYS A 684 -24.25 13.67 -6.43
CA LYS A 684 -22.82 13.32 -6.49
C LYS A 684 -22.64 11.83 -6.19
N GLU A 685 -21.84 11.13 -6.97
CA GLU A 685 -21.50 9.72 -6.81
C GLU A 685 -19.98 9.56 -6.77
N ASP A 686 -19.45 9.25 -5.57
CA ASP A 686 -18.02 9.04 -5.33
C ASP A 686 -17.56 7.68 -5.85
N THR A 687 -16.55 7.68 -6.73
CA THR A 687 -15.92 6.44 -7.23
C THR A 687 -14.75 5.96 -6.37
N GLY A 688 -14.26 6.77 -5.44
CA GLY A 688 -13.16 6.45 -4.53
C GLY A 688 -11.78 6.30 -5.20
N THR A 689 -10.77 6.07 -4.38
CA THR A 689 -9.36 5.93 -4.77
C THR A 689 -8.75 4.63 -4.26
N TYR A 690 -7.58 4.26 -4.77
CA TYR A 690 -6.78 3.14 -4.28
C TYR A 690 -5.28 3.44 -4.39
N GLU A 691 -4.50 2.89 -3.46
CA GLU A 691 -3.04 3.04 -3.42
C GLU A 691 -2.36 2.00 -4.32
N ILE A 692 -1.39 2.45 -5.12
CA ILE A 692 -0.45 1.61 -5.84
C ILE A 692 0.95 1.89 -5.29
N ASN A 693 1.64 0.86 -4.82
CA ASN A 693 2.99 0.90 -4.31
C ASN A 693 3.81 -0.29 -4.84
N LYS A 694 5.09 -0.36 -4.49
CA LYS A 694 5.99 -1.45 -4.94
C LYS A 694 5.46 -2.85 -4.64
N GLY A 695 4.73 -3.03 -3.52
CA GLY A 695 4.22 -4.33 -3.08
C GLY A 695 3.03 -4.83 -3.91
N ASN A 696 2.22 -3.92 -4.47
CA ASN A 696 0.98 -4.29 -5.18
C ASN A 696 0.95 -3.86 -6.66
N MET A 697 1.98 -3.18 -7.17
CA MET A 697 1.96 -2.59 -8.52
C MET A 697 1.65 -3.59 -9.65
N LYS A 698 2.06 -4.85 -9.52
CA LYS A 698 1.82 -5.91 -10.51
C LYS A 698 0.34 -6.23 -10.72
N VAL A 699 -0.53 -5.84 -9.77
CA VAL A 699 -1.98 -5.99 -9.89
C VAL A 699 -2.56 -4.95 -10.85
N PHE A 700 -2.00 -3.74 -10.87
CA PHE A 700 -2.59 -2.57 -11.53
C PHE A 700 -1.85 -2.12 -12.79
N ILE A 701 -0.59 -2.52 -12.91
CA ILE A 701 0.29 -2.23 -14.04
C ILE A 701 0.70 -3.58 -14.62
N LYS A 702 0.22 -3.88 -15.82
CA LYS A 702 0.64 -5.05 -16.58
C LYS A 702 2.00 -4.76 -17.22
N ASP A 703 2.88 -5.76 -17.21
CA ASP A 703 4.22 -5.70 -17.81
C ASP A 703 4.19 -5.44 -19.33
#